data_AF-A0A8J6TJT4-F1
#
_entry.id   AF-A0A8J6TJT4-F1
#
_cell.length_a   1.000
_cell.length_b   1.000
_cell.length_c   1.000
_cell.angle_alpha   90.00
_cell.angle_beta   90.00
_cell.angle_gamma   90.00
#
_symmetry.space_group_name_H-M   'P 1'
#
loop_
_entity.id
_entity.type
_entity.pdbx_description
1 polymer ?
#
loop_
_entity_poly.entity_id
_entity_poly.type
_entity_poly.pdbx_seq_one_letter_code
_entity_poly.pdbx_strand_id
1 'polypeptide(L)'
;MDIQQAWQTVLDQLQMEMPRASFDSWVRDTRAISYDDGLLTIGVRNAYARDWLESRLASTVSRLLIGIMNRRVAVEFVVAQTQSEEDEPDEPDGKEVSISTDDITSIYDQVVRPERAIYLPAYFRKHLAQLGPDLGWMYLGFRQAAYGEGARAGKKTARFSGKQIAALCGVTERTFWNRLERPQTWEKLAGLVTPIYGEAEWVDGPQPRRLPRKYTVAMTLPLTAADAHALMRWLQEQVEIHDGPLGTLAASVETPLQELLSDEPASRISGTPQDVLEILRQLFTGDLPDAQIVAFAERLRMHIMPQNDLIVVPHFFLEHILPYLGAGPAWMYILLRDRCYDGLGEQRDLCTVQGGYSEIASWLGIARPLTVYEWFYGRSNKKAKEPGKLRFPVTSAYLTVLDQGKATSFVEGARTFRVLLNDVPPEIVQAAIESDDDLYADFSIVFTQFADNHYATFSIVFTQFAEDLYAIFRVFKPLNSLKNPETLLKTSPLIPPQEKKKSRHKEKTGVGSMTYWDLNHLLAINVASPQKRDALRKAGARGESFAAWILYAYTPAGAGLRDSSGVSNAIARTLESPRGGPGWPANALAKLSPYKLKALLEKDLEGQVVDDENYLAAFGSLEDQAKEELLKRLFGD
;
A
#
# COMPACT_ATOMS: atom_id res chain seq x y z
N MET A 1 -21.48 28.62 -14.64
CA MET A 1 -20.23 28.03 -14.14
C MET A 1 -19.91 26.81 -14.99
N ASP A 2 -18.69 26.72 -15.50
CA ASP A 2 -18.21 25.56 -16.26
C ASP A 2 -18.11 24.33 -15.33
N ILE A 3 -18.44 23.14 -15.82
CA ILE A 3 -18.44 21.90 -15.04
C ILE A 3 -17.03 21.52 -14.58
N GLN A 4 -16.00 21.85 -15.38
CA GLN A 4 -14.61 21.65 -15.00
C GLN A 4 -14.22 22.58 -13.85
N GLN A 5 -14.65 23.83 -13.89
CA GLN A 5 -14.41 24.80 -12.82
C GLN A 5 -15.17 24.45 -11.54
N ALA A 6 -16.42 23.99 -11.65
CA ALA A 6 -17.21 23.52 -10.52
C ALA A 6 -16.55 22.30 -9.87
N TRP A 7 -16.07 21.35 -10.68
CA TRP A 7 -15.33 20.20 -10.18
C TRP A 7 -14.00 20.58 -9.53
N GLN A 8 -13.24 21.50 -10.11
CA GLN A 8 -11.99 21.96 -9.51
C GLN A 8 -12.23 22.61 -8.13
N THR A 9 -13.29 23.39 -7.97
CA THR A 9 -13.65 23.99 -6.68
C THR A 9 -14.00 22.92 -5.65
N VAL A 10 -14.69 21.84 -6.07
CA VAL A 10 -14.94 20.67 -5.22
C VAL A 10 -13.64 19.97 -4.83
N LEU A 11 -12.69 19.79 -5.77
CA LEU A 11 -11.39 19.18 -5.50
C LEU A 11 -10.59 19.98 -4.47
N ASP A 12 -10.51 21.30 -4.65
CA ASP A 12 -9.78 22.19 -3.75
C ASP A 12 -10.36 22.14 -2.33
N GLN A 13 -11.69 22.09 -2.21
CA GLN A 13 -12.36 22.00 -0.93
C GLN A 13 -12.19 20.63 -0.27
N LEU A 14 -12.31 19.54 -1.03
CA LEU A 14 -12.05 18.18 -0.52
C LEU A 14 -10.60 18.03 -0.07
N GLN A 15 -9.63 18.65 -0.75
CA GLN A 15 -8.22 18.63 -0.35
C GLN A 15 -7.99 19.22 1.04
N MET A 16 -8.79 20.20 1.45
CA MET A 16 -8.72 20.81 2.78
C MET A 16 -9.48 20.00 3.84
N GLU A 17 -10.55 19.31 3.45
CA GLU A 17 -11.47 18.62 4.37
C GLU A 17 -11.10 17.15 4.63
N MET A 18 -10.10 16.59 3.95
CA MET A 18 -9.72 15.18 4.08
C MET A 18 -8.21 14.95 4.24
N PRO A 19 -7.78 13.80 4.82
CA PRO A 19 -6.37 13.45 4.92
C PRO A 19 -5.69 13.38 3.54
N ARG A 20 -4.49 13.96 3.43
CA ARG A 20 -3.74 14.08 2.16
C ARG A 20 -3.55 12.75 1.43
N ALA A 21 -3.23 11.68 2.16
CA ALA A 21 -3.10 10.33 1.58
C ALA A 21 -4.40 9.81 0.95
N SER A 22 -5.56 10.13 1.54
CA SER A 22 -6.87 9.77 1.00
C SER A 22 -7.23 10.61 -0.22
N PHE A 23 -6.90 11.90 -0.22
CA PHE A 23 -7.11 12.78 -1.38
C PHE A 23 -6.27 12.32 -2.58
N ASP A 24 -4.97 12.10 -2.37
CA ASP A 24 -4.02 11.68 -3.40
C ASP A 24 -4.36 10.29 -3.96
N SER A 25 -4.90 9.39 -3.12
CA SER A 25 -5.25 8.02 -3.52
C SER A 25 -6.59 7.89 -4.23
N TRP A 26 -7.56 8.77 -3.99
CA TRP A 26 -8.94 8.52 -4.43
C TRP A 26 -9.56 9.67 -5.22
N VAL A 27 -9.14 10.92 -4.97
CA VAL A 27 -9.86 12.11 -5.43
C VAL A 27 -9.06 12.91 -6.47
N ARG A 28 -7.73 13.01 -6.29
CA ARG A 28 -6.84 13.88 -7.07
C ARG A 28 -6.97 13.77 -8.60
N ASP A 29 -7.08 12.54 -9.11
CA ASP A 29 -7.07 12.28 -10.56
C ASP A 29 -8.48 12.16 -11.17
N THR A 30 -9.51 12.65 -10.46
CA THR A 30 -10.90 12.61 -10.94
C THR A 30 -11.23 13.84 -11.80
N ARG A 31 -12.13 13.67 -12.78
CA ARG A 31 -12.50 14.75 -13.71
C ARG A 31 -13.99 14.77 -13.99
N ALA A 32 -14.60 15.95 -14.15
CA ALA A 32 -15.94 16.02 -14.70
C ALA A 32 -15.93 15.56 -16.17
N ILE A 33 -16.88 14.72 -16.56
CA ILE A 33 -17.03 14.20 -17.93
C ILE A 33 -18.18 14.91 -18.63
N SER A 34 -19.36 14.87 -18.03
CA SER A 34 -20.60 15.41 -18.59
C SER A 34 -21.54 15.87 -17.48
N TYR A 35 -22.50 16.71 -17.85
CA TYR A 35 -23.55 17.19 -16.97
C TYR A 35 -24.86 17.28 -17.73
N ASP A 36 -25.75 16.32 -17.50
CA ASP A 36 -27.04 16.20 -18.19
C ASP A 36 -28.16 15.98 -17.16
N ASP A 37 -29.31 16.65 -17.34
CA ASP A 37 -30.51 16.54 -16.47
C ASP A 37 -30.26 16.62 -14.95
N GLY A 38 -29.26 17.39 -14.53
CA GLY A 38 -28.93 17.56 -13.11
C GLY A 38 -28.04 16.46 -12.54
N LEU A 39 -27.52 15.56 -13.38
CA LEU A 39 -26.54 14.53 -13.02
C LEU A 39 -25.15 14.92 -13.53
N LEU A 40 -24.19 15.08 -12.63
CA LEU A 40 -22.79 15.31 -12.97
C LEU A 40 -22.04 13.98 -12.97
N THR A 41 -21.53 13.59 -14.13
CA THR A 41 -20.76 12.37 -14.30
C THR A 41 -19.27 12.64 -14.08
N ILE A 42 -18.68 11.95 -13.10
CA ILE A 42 -17.28 12.09 -12.72
C ILE A 42 -16.49 10.87 -13.16
N GLY A 43 -15.45 11.13 -13.95
CA GLY A 43 -14.49 10.17 -14.40
C GLY A 43 -13.47 9.83 -13.34
N VAL A 44 -13.32 8.54 -13.07
CA VAL A 44 -12.39 8.02 -12.05
C VAL A 44 -11.43 7.01 -12.67
N ARG A 45 -10.24 6.90 -12.07
CA ARG A 45 -9.09 6.16 -12.63
C ARG A 45 -9.26 4.64 -12.70
N ASN A 46 -10.07 4.06 -11.82
CA ASN A 46 -10.38 2.62 -11.82
C ASN A 46 -11.64 2.33 -10.99
N ALA A 47 -12.14 1.10 -11.09
CA ALA A 47 -13.36 0.67 -10.38
C ALA A 47 -13.25 0.77 -8.85
N TYR A 48 -12.05 0.60 -8.26
CA TYR A 48 -11.85 0.78 -6.82
C TYR A 48 -12.07 2.22 -6.40
N ALA A 49 -11.54 3.18 -7.17
CA ALA A 49 -11.79 4.59 -6.93
C ALA A 49 -13.25 4.94 -7.13
N ARG A 50 -13.92 4.36 -8.14
CA ARG A 50 -15.36 4.54 -8.34
C ARG A 50 -16.15 4.13 -7.10
N ASP A 51 -16.00 2.87 -6.68
CA ASP A 51 -16.79 2.32 -5.58
C ASP A 51 -16.48 3.03 -4.25
N TRP A 52 -15.22 3.44 -4.06
CA TRP A 52 -14.81 4.24 -2.90
C TRP A 52 -15.45 5.64 -2.93
N LEU A 53 -15.40 6.35 -4.06
CA LEU A 53 -15.98 7.69 -4.20
C LEU A 53 -17.50 7.66 -4.12
N GLU A 54 -18.13 6.66 -4.71
CA GLU A 54 -19.58 6.48 -4.72
C GLU A 54 -20.10 6.15 -3.31
N SER A 55 -19.42 5.26 -2.58
CA SER A 55 -19.82 4.88 -1.21
C SER A 55 -19.48 5.94 -0.15
N ARG A 56 -18.46 6.77 -0.37
CA ARG A 56 -17.95 7.68 0.67
C ARG A 56 -18.15 9.17 0.39
N LEU A 57 -18.12 9.59 -0.87
CA LEU A 57 -18.10 11.00 -1.24
C LEU A 57 -19.30 11.44 -2.07
N ALA A 58 -20.14 10.54 -2.60
CA ALA A 58 -21.29 10.92 -3.44
C ALA A 58 -22.21 11.98 -2.79
N SER A 59 -22.57 11.79 -1.52
CA SER A 59 -23.44 12.72 -0.78
C SER A 59 -22.74 14.04 -0.46
N THR A 60 -21.47 13.98 -0.03
CA THR A 60 -20.64 15.16 0.26
C THR A 60 -20.43 16.01 -0.99
N VAL A 61 -20.04 15.38 -2.09
CA VAL A 61 -19.80 16.01 -3.38
C VAL A 61 -21.09 16.60 -3.96
N SER A 62 -22.20 15.87 -3.90
CA SER A 62 -23.51 16.38 -4.32
C SER A 62 -23.90 17.64 -3.54
N ARG A 63 -23.71 17.66 -2.21
CA ARG A 63 -23.96 18.82 -1.36
C ARG A 63 -23.05 20.01 -1.70
N LEU A 64 -21.76 19.78 -1.92
CA LEU A 64 -20.82 20.83 -2.34
C LEU A 64 -21.22 21.41 -3.70
N LEU A 65 -21.56 20.57 -4.67
CA LEU A 65 -22.01 21.01 -6.00
C LEU A 65 -23.34 21.78 -5.95
N ILE A 66 -24.27 21.41 -5.06
CA ILE A 66 -25.50 22.19 -4.85
C ILE A 66 -25.16 23.60 -4.36
N GLY A 67 -24.21 23.74 -3.43
CA GLY A 67 -23.75 25.04 -2.94
C GLY A 67 -23.02 25.86 -4.01
N ILE A 68 -22.13 25.22 -4.76
CA ILE A 68 -21.29 25.86 -5.79
C ILE A 68 -22.10 26.26 -7.03
N MET A 69 -23.01 25.39 -7.47
CA MET A 69 -23.77 25.58 -8.71
C MET A 69 -25.16 26.18 -8.50
N ASN A 70 -25.59 26.33 -7.23
CA ASN A 70 -26.91 26.83 -6.80
C ASN A 70 -28.11 26.14 -7.49
N ARG A 71 -28.00 24.83 -7.71
CA ARG A 71 -29.02 23.97 -8.34
C ARG A 71 -28.91 22.53 -7.83
N ARG A 72 -29.96 21.72 -7.96
CA ARG A 72 -29.90 20.30 -7.57
C ARG A 72 -28.95 19.56 -8.51
N VAL A 73 -27.90 18.97 -7.95
CA VAL A 73 -26.89 18.20 -8.68
C VAL A 73 -26.70 16.86 -8.01
N ALA A 74 -27.10 15.79 -8.68
CA ALA A 74 -26.71 14.42 -8.36
C ALA A 74 -25.35 14.11 -8.98
N VAL A 75 -24.64 13.12 -8.44
CA VAL A 75 -23.28 12.77 -8.88
C VAL A 75 -23.22 11.29 -9.15
N GLU A 76 -22.69 10.92 -10.29
CA GLU A 76 -22.43 9.54 -10.67
C GLU A 76 -20.94 9.38 -11.00
N PHE A 77 -20.32 8.33 -10.49
CA PHE A 77 -18.91 8.05 -10.77
C PHE A 77 -18.82 6.95 -11.82
N VAL A 78 -18.06 7.19 -12.89
CA VAL A 78 -17.86 6.22 -13.96
C VAL A 78 -16.37 6.04 -14.22
N VAL A 79 -15.97 4.81 -14.54
CA VAL A 79 -14.58 4.52 -14.88
C VAL A 79 -14.32 5.07 -16.28
N ALA A 80 -13.60 6.19 -16.34
CA ALA A 80 -13.29 6.84 -17.61
C ALA A 80 -11.92 6.36 -18.10
N GLN A 81 -11.91 5.48 -19.10
CA GLN A 81 -10.72 5.34 -19.93
C GLN A 81 -10.55 6.64 -20.70
N THR A 82 -9.36 7.25 -20.65
CA THR A 82 -9.08 8.48 -21.38
C THR A 82 -9.23 8.23 -22.89
N GLN A 83 -10.40 8.55 -23.44
CA GLN A 83 -10.66 8.59 -24.88
C GLN A 83 -10.53 10.03 -25.34
N SER A 84 -9.62 10.25 -26.30
CA SER A 84 -9.72 11.34 -27.26
C SER A 84 -10.67 10.87 -28.36
N GLU A 85 -11.65 11.69 -28.74
CA GLU A 85 -12.57 11.53 -29.89
C GLU A 85 -11.74 11.53 -31.20
N GLU A 86 -12.03 10.83 -32.32
CA GLU A 86 -13.29 10.54 -33.05
C GLU A 86 -13.23 9.20 -33.86
N ASP A 87 -14.41 8.58 -34.05
CA ASP A 87 -14.97 7.59 -35.03
C ASP A 87 -14.11 6.64 -35.92
N GLU A 88 -14.23 5.31 -35.70
CA GLU A 88 -14.82 4.28 -36.61
C GLU A 88 -14.77 2.85 -35.95
N PRO A 89 -15.65 1.89 -36.30
CA PRO A 89 -15.82 0.63 -35.58
C PRO A 89 -14.97 -0.51 -36.15
N ASP A 90 -14.19 -1.21 -35.31
CA ASP A 90 -13.94 -2.66 -35.42
C ASP A 90 -13.22 -3.24 -34.18
N GLU A 91 -13.83 -4.31 -33.65
CA GLU A 91 -13.43 -5.41 -32.74
C GLU A 91 -12.32 -5.31 -31.64
N PRO A 92 -12.44 -6.12 -30.56
CA PRO A 92 -11.82 -5.85 -29.27
C PRO A 92 -10.43 -6.49 -29.15
N ASP A 93 -9.39 -5.67 -28.97
CA ASP A 93 -8.11 -6.14 -28.44
C ASP A 93 -7.63 -5.24 -27.28
N GLY A 94 -6.99 -5.89 -26.30
CA GLY A 94 -6.85 -5.44 -24.92
C GLY A 94 -6.18 -4.09 -24.73
N LYS A 95 -6.85 -3.18 -24.01
CA LYS A 95 -6.26 -1.92 -23.53
C LYS A 95 -5.53 -2.16 -22.20
N GLU A 96 -4.22 -2.36 -22.28
CA GLU A 96 -3.29 -2.13 -21.17
C GLU A 96 -3.21 -0.62 -20.86
N VAL A 97 -3.36 -0.28 -19.58
CA VAL A 97 -3.09 1.06 -19.05
C VAL A 97 -1.57 1.22 -18.91
N SER A 98 -0.94 1.99 -19.78
CA SER A 98 0.44 2.43 -19.58
C SER A 98 0.48 3.56 -18.56
N ILE A 99 0.87 3.25 -17.33
CA ILE A 99 1.23 4.25 -16.32
C ILE A 99 2.59 4.84 -16.74
N SER A 100 2.66 6.16 -16.86
CA SER A 100 3.92 6.91 -17.05
C SER A 100 4.91 6.54 -15.95
N THR A 101 6.14 6.20 -16.32
CA THR A 101 7.17 5.63 -15.44
C THR A 101 7.84 6.67 -14.52
N ASP A 102 7.36 7.91 -14.53
CA ASP A 102 8.02 9.04 -13.85
C ASP A 102 7.55 9.28 -12.41
N ASP A 103 6.46 8.65 -11.94
CA ASP A 103 5.90 8.90 -10.59
C ASP A 103 6.15 7.77 -9.57
N ILE A 104 7.17 6.92 -9.76
CA ILE A 104 7.56 5.94 -8.73
C ILE A 104 8.88 6.36 -8.07
N THR A 105 8.74 6.96 -6.89
CA THR A 105 9.76 7.59 -6.05
C THR A 105 10.86 6.66 -5.52
N SER A 106 10.63 5.34 -5.46
CA SER A 106 11.62 4.37 -4.95
C SER A 106 11.53 3.00 -5.65
N ILE A 107 12.66 2.27 -5.73
CA ILE A 107 12.67 0.85 -6.17
C ILE A 107 11.78 0.01 -5.25
N TYR A 108 11.71 0.38 -3.96
CA TYR A 108 10.77 -0.19 -3.01
C TYR A 108 9.32 -0.04 -3.49
N ASP A 109 8.89 1.17 -3.90
CA ASP A 109 7.53 1.41 -4.38
C ASP A 109 7.25 0.67 -5.71
N GLN A 110 8.26 0.49 -6.57
CA GLN A 110 8.11 -0.28 -7.82
C GLN A 110 7.86 -1.77 -7.58
N VAL A 111 8.51 -2.32 -6.53
CA VAL A 111 8.49 -3.75 -6.18
C VAL A 111 7.31 -4.07 -5.26
N VAL A 112 7.17 -3.31 -4.17
CA VAL A 112 6.16 -3.52 -3.12
C VAL A 112 4.80 -2.93 -3.51
N ARG A 113 4.77 -1.82 -4.25
CA ARG A 113 3.52 -1.12 -4.63
C ARG A 113 2.58 -0.96 -3.43
N PRO A 114 2.97 -0.20 -2.39
CA PRO A 114 2.24 -0.11 -1.13
C PRO A 114 0.80 0.41 -1.30
N GLU A 115 0.49 1.13 -2.39
CA GLU A 115 -0.86 1.55 -2.78
C GLU A 115 -1.78 0.38 -3.18
N ARG A 116 -1.20 -0.77 -3.54
CA ARG A 116 -1.91 -2.03 -3.72
C ARG A 116 -2.00 -2.76 -2.38
N ALA A 117 -3.08 -2.52 -1.67
CA ALA A 117 -3.38 -3.20 -0.41
C ALA A 117 -4.84 -3.65 -0.32
N ILE A 118 -5.05 -4.64 0.54
CA ILE A 118 -6.37 -5.03 1.02
C ILE A 118 -6.68 -4.20 2.26
N TYR A 119 -7.83 -3.55 2.23
CA TYR A 119 -8.38 -2.83 3.36
C TYR A 119 -9.52 -3.63 3.99
N LEU A 120 -9.40 -3.90 5.29
CA LEU A 120 -10.41 -4.57 6.11
C LEU A 120 -10.83 -3.62 7.23
N PRO A 121 -12.12 -3.53 7.59
CA PRO A 121 -12.50 -2.92 8.85
C PRO A 121 -11.78 -3.58 10.02
N ALA A 122 -11.28 -2.82 10.98
CA ALA A 122 -10.59 -3.38 12.14
C ALA A 122 -11.49 -4.30 12.99
N TYR A 123 -12.81 -4.16 12.87
CA TYR A 123 -13.80 -5.11 13.37
C TYR A 123 -13.50 -6.57 12.96
N PHE A 124 -12.81 -6.80 11.82
CA PHE A 124 -12.35 -8.13 11.42
C PHE A 124 -11.49 -8.84 12.48
N ARG A 125 -10.86 -8.11 13.42
CA ARG A 125 -10.16 -8.71 14.59
C ARG A 125 -11.08 -9.65 15.37
N LYS A 126 -12.37 -9.33 15.52
CA LYS A 126 -13.34 -10.20 16.20
C LYS A 126 -13.59 -11.50 15.42
N HIS A 127 -13.70 -11.41 14.09
CA HIS A 127 -13.79 -12.60 13.22
C HIS A 127 -12.51 -13.42 13.25
N LEU A 128 -11.35 -12.78 13.21
CA LEU A 128 -10.05 -13.46 13.24
C LEU A 128 -9.87 -14.31 14.50
N ALA A 129 -10.32 -13.82 15.66
CA ALA A 129 -10.31 -14.57 16.91
C ALA A 129 -11.20 -15.84 16.87
N GLN A 130 -12.26 -15.87 16.05
CA GLN A 130 -13.14 -17.03 15.86
C GLN A 130 -12.58 -18.01 14.82
N LEU A 131 -12.14 -17.47 13.70
CA LEU A 131 -11.60 -18.21 12.56
C LEU A 131 -10.28 -18.89 12.91
N GLY A 132 -9.40 -18.17 13.60
CA GLY A 132 -7.99 -18.48 13.73
C GLY A 132 -7.19 -18.10 12.48
N PRO A 133 -5.84 -18.17 12.53
CA PRO A 133 -4.97 -17.56 11.53
C PRO A 133 -5.18 -18.11 10.12
N ASP A 134 -5.30 -19.43 10.02
CA ASP A 134 -5.43 -20.13 8.75
C ASP A 134 -6.72 -19.76 8.01
N LEU A 135 -7.85 -19.78 8.71
CA LEU A 135 -9.14 -19.46 8.10
C LEU A 135 -9.30 -17.96 7.87
N GLY A 136 -8.65 -17.12 8.69
CA GLY A 136 -8.55 -15.67 8.44
C GLY A 136 -7.92 -15.36 7.08
N TRP A 137 -6.79 -15.99 6.75
CA TRP A 137 -6.17 -15.85 5.43
C TRP A 137 -7.01 -16.47 4.31
N MET A 138 -7.71 -17.59 4.58
CA MET A 138 -8.60 -18.18 3.59
C MET A 138 -9.76 -17.26 3.22
N TYR A 139 -10.42 -16.64 4.21
CA TYR A 139 -11.46 -15.63 3.96
C TYR A 139 -10.90 -14.50 3.08
N LEU A 140 -9.71 -14.01 3.40
CA LEU A 140 -9.06 -12.94 2.64
C LEU A 140 -8.75 -13.37 1.20
N GLY A 141 -8.27 -14.60 1.00
CA GLY A 141 -8.04 -15.17 -0.33
C GLY A 141 -9.32 -15.29 -1.15
N PHE A 142 -10.43 -15.75 -0.54
CA PHE A 142 -11.75 -15.77 -1.19
C PHE A 142 -12.25 -14.37 -1.56
N ARG A 143 -12.07 -13.38 -0.66
CA ARG A 143 -12.45 -11.99 -0.90
C ARG A 143 -11.65 -11.37 -2.04
N GLN A 144 -10.34 -11.62 -2.10
CA GLN A 144 -9.50 -11.15 -3.21
C GLN A 144 -9.83 -11.82 -4.53
N ALA A 145 -10.09 -13.12 -4.51
CA ALA A 145 -10.61 -13.83 -5.67
C ALA A 145 -11.92 -13.16 -6.16
N ALA A 146 -12.89 -12.92 -5.29
CA ALA A 146 -14.12 -12.25 -5.68
C ALA A 146 -13.89 -10.84 -6.28
N TYR A 147 -12.93 -10.07 -5.77
CA TYR A 147 -12.58 -8.74 -6.29
C TYR A 147 -11.84 -8.74 -7.65
N GLY A 148 -10.90 -9.66 -7.86
CA GLY A 148 -9.87 -9.54 -8.91
C GLY A 148 -10.36 -9.58 -10.37
N GLU A 149 -11.44 -10.32 -10.65
CA GLU A 149 -11.93 -10.55 -12.02
C GLU A 149 -13.39 -10.10 -12.25
N GLY A 150 -14.24 -10.11 -11.21
CA GLY A 150 -15.64 -9.70 -11.33
C GLY A 150 -15.82 -8.18 -11.42
N ALA A 151 -15.06 -7.42 -10.62
CA ALA A 151 -15.18 -5.97 -10.55
C ALA A 151 -14.67 -5.25 -11.81
N ARG A 152 -13.69 -5.82 -12.52
CA ARG A 152 -13.12 -5.23 -13.74
C ARG A 152 -14.05 -5.29 -14.96
N ALA A 153 -15.03 -6.19 -14.96
CA ALA A 153 -15.96 -6.41 -16.06
C ALA A 153 -17.44 -6.20 -15.68
N GLY A 154 -17.72 -5.67 -14.48
CA GLY A 154 -19.09 -5.54 -13.96
C GLY A 154 -19.79 -6.89 -13.70
N LYS A 155 -19.05 -7.99 -13.67
CA LYS A 155 -19.58 -9.35 -13.51
C LYS A 155 -19.64 -9.71 -12.04
N LYS A 156 -20.81 -10.19 -11.58
CA LYS A 156 -21.01 -10.69 -10.20
C LYS A 156 -20.31 -12.03 -9.90
N THR A 157 -19.56 -12.58 -10.86
CA THR A 157 -18.90 -13.88 -10.74
C THR A 157 -17.48 -13.83 -11.32
N ALA A 158 -16.57 -14.59 -10.70
CA ALA A 158 -15.17 -14.66 -11.05
C ALA A 158 -14.66 -16.11 -10.93
N ARG A 159 -13.72 -16.52 -11.79
CA ARG A 159 -13.21 -17.89 -11.85
C ARG A 159 -11.73 -17.95 -11.49
N PHE A 160 -11.37 -18.87 -10.61
CA PHE A 160 -9.99 -19.08 -10.16
C PHE A 160 -9.59 -20.55 -10.21
N SER A 161 -8.31 -20.80 -10.48
CA SER A 161 -7.72 -22.12 -10.25
C SER A 161 -7.47 -22.35 -8.75
N GLY A 162 -7.45 -23.62 -8.34
CA GLY A 162 -7.06 -24.01 -6.98
C GLY A 162 -5.68 -23.48 -6.59
N LYS A 163 -4.73 -23.49 -7.54
CA LYS A 163 -3.40 -22.90 -7.37
C LYS A 163 -3.42 -21.40 -7.06
N GLN A 164 -4.22 -20.61 -7.79
CA GLN A 164 -4.30 -19.16 -7.57
C GLN A 164 -4.89 -18.82 -6.21
N ILE A 165 -6.04 -19.42 -5.85
CA ILE A 165 -6.66 -19.14 -4.55
C ILE A 165 -5.81 -19.63 -3.39
N ALA A 166 -5.13 -20.79 -3.53
CA ALA A 166 -4.22 -21.28 -2.50
C ALA A 166 -3.04 -20.32 -2.26
N ALA A 167 -2.48 -19.75 -3.33
CA ALA A 167 -1.44 -18.74 -3.23
C ALA A 167 -1.91 -17.48 -2.48
N LEU A 168 -3.11 -16.97 -2.79
CA LEU A 168 -3.72 -15.85 -2.05
C LEU A 168 -3.96 -16.16 -0.56
N CYS A 169 -4.12 -17.45 -0.21
CA CYS A 169 -4.24 -17.90 1.18
C CYS A 169 -2.88 -18.15 1.85
N GLY A 170 -1.75 -17.99 1.14
CA GLY A 170 -0.42 -18.28 1.67
C GLY A 170 -0.11 -19.77 1.87
N VAL A 171 -0.82 -20.67 1.18
CA VAL A 171 -0.68 -22.12 1.37
C VAL A 171 -0.52 -22.87 0.05
N THR A 172 -0.04 -24.11 0.13
CA THR A 172 -0.01 -25.00 -1.04
C THR A 172 -1.42 -25.38 -1.48
N GLU A 173 -1.60 -25.67 -2.78
CA GLU A 173 -2.89 -26.13 -3.33
C GLU A 173 -3.40 -27.39 -2.59
N ARG A 174 -2.51 -28.33 -2.28
CA ARG A 174 -2.87 -29.53 -1.48
C ARG A 174 -3.40 -29.15 -0.10
N THR A 175 -2.72 -28.26 0.61
CA THR A 175 -3.15 -27.81 1.94
C THR A 175 -4.50 -27.11 1.88
N PHE A 176 -4.72 -26.27 0.87
CA PHE A 176 -5.99 -25.60 0.64
C PHE A 176 -7.14 -26.59 0.48
N TRP A 177 -7.01 -27.55 -0.44
CA TRP A 177 -8.05 -28.56 -0.68
C TRP A 177 -8.32 -29.45 0.54
N ASN A 178 -7.27 -29.90 1.22
CA ASN A 178 -7.39 -30.69 2.46
C ASN A 178 -8.15 -29.95 3.57
N ARG A 179 -8.10 -28.60 3.60
CA ARG A 179 -8.86 -27.80 4.56
C ARG A 179 -10.33 -27.68 4.18
N LEU A 180 -10.62 -27.53 2.89
CA LEU A 180 -12.00 -27.44 2.39
C LEU A 180 -12.79 -28.74 2.53
N GLU A 181 -12.11 -29.88 2.69
CA GLU A 181 -12.73 -31.18 2.96
C GLU A 181 -13.22 -31.32 4.42
N ARG A 182 -12.79 -30.44 5.33
CA ARG A 182 -13.18 -30.50 6.75
C ARG A 182 -14.52 -29.78 6.97
N PRO A 183 -15.54 -30.44 7.55
CA PRO A 183 -16.82 -29.79 7.86
C PRO A 183 -16.66 -28.54 8.75
N GLN A 184 -15.75 -28.60 9.72
CA GLN A 184 -15.49 -27.49 10.66
C GLN A 184 -14.99 -26.22 9.97
N THR A 185 -14.36 -26.32 8.79
CA THR A 185 -13.96 -25.15 8.00
C THR A 185 -15.18 -24.33 7.59
N TRP A 186 -16.25 -25.01 7.16
CA TRP A 186 -17.47 -24.36 6.69
C TRP A 186 -18.35 -23.87 7.84
N GLU A 187 -18.33 -24.56 8.98
CA GLU A 187 -18.96 -24.05 10.21
C GLU A 187 -18.35 -22.71 10.62
N LYS A 188 -17.01 -22.60 10.61
CA LYS A 188 -16.31 -21.37 10.96
C LYS A 188 -16.42 -20.25 9.93
N LEU A 189 -16.48 -20.58 8.63
CA LEU A 189 -16.63 -19.61 7.55
C LEU A 189 -18.09 -19.24 7.25
N ALA A 190 -19.06 -19.80 7.98
CA ALA A 190 -20.48 -19.52 7.79
C ALA A 190 -20.76 -18.01 7.82
N GLY A 191 -21.57 -17.53 6.87
CA GLY A 191 -21.88 -16.10 6.69
C GLY A 191 -20.76 -15.28 6.04
N LEU A 192 -19.50 -15.76 6.04
CA LEU A 192 -18.37 -15.11 5.38
C LEU A 192 -18.08 -15.70 4.00
N VAL A 193 -18.05 -17.03 3.88
CA VAL A 193 -17.89 -17.77 2.63
C VAL A 193 -18.81 -18.98 2.67
N THR A 194 -19.77 -19.04 1.74
CA THR A 194 -20.73 -20.15 1.67
C THR A 194 -20.52 -20.94 0.37
N PRO A 195 -20.25 -22.25 0.45
CA PRO A 195 -20.22 -23.09 -0.74
C PRO A 195 -21.63 -23.19 -1.34
N ILE A 196 -21.71 -23.00 -2.66
CA ILE A 196 -22.93 -23.29 -3.41
C ILE A 196 -22.88 -24.78 -3.77
N TYR A 197 -23.59 -25.59 -3.00
CA TYR A 197 -23.72 -27.02 -3.27
C TYR A 197 -24.61 -27.24 -4.50
N GLY A 198 -24.02 -27.80 -5.55
CA GLY A 198 -24.73 -28.43 -6.66
C GLY A 198 -24.25 -29.86 -6.81
N GLU A 199 -24.96 -30.68 -7.60
CA GLU A 199 -24.43 -31.99 -8.00
C GLU A 199 -23.07 -31.79 -8.68
N ALA A 200 -22.19 -32.80 -8.57
CA ALA A 200 -20.92 -32.76 -9.28
C ALA A 200 -21.22 -32.85 -10.79
N GLU A 201 -21.43 -31.70 -11.41
CA GLU A 201 -21.68 -31.60 -12.85
C GLU A 201 -20.36 -31.90 -13.58
N TRP A 202 -20.40 -32.88 -14.47
CA TRP A 202 -19.28 -33.25 -15.34
C TRP A 202 -19.60 -32.80 -16.75
N VAL A 203 -18.61 -32.24 -17.44
CA VAL A 203 -18.70 -31.98 -18.86
C VAL A 203 -18.16 -33.21 -19.58
N ASP A 204 -19.02 -33.88 -20.34
CA ASP A 204 -18.66 -34.99 -21.20
C ASP A 204 -17.72 -34.52 -22.32
N GLY A 205 -16.69 -35.32 -22.57
CA GLY A 205 -15.66 -35.04 -23.57
C GLY A 205 -14.56 -36.11 -23.53
N PRO A 206 -13.57 -36.04 -24.45
CA PRO A 206 -12.48 -37.02 -24.51
C PRO A 206 -11.64 -37.09 -23.23
N GLN A 207 -11.69 -36.05 -22.40
CA GLN A 207 -11.32 -36.08 -20.99
C GLN A 207 -12.47 -35.45 -20.18
N PRO A 208 -13.24 -36.23 -19.41
CA PRO A 208 -14.32 -35.67 -18.60
C PRO A 208 -13.73 -34.70 -17.58
N ARG A 209 -14.31 -33.50 -17.50
CA ARG A 209 -13.87 -32.44 -16.59
C ARG A 209 -15.00 -32.06 -15.65
N ARG A 210 -14.73 -32.06 -14.34
CA ARG A 210 -15.66 -31.58 -13.33
C ARG A 210 -15.85 -30.07 -13.45
N LEU A 211 -17.09 -29.60 -13.36
CA LEU A 211 -17.37 -28.17 -13.34
C LEU A 211 -16.78 -27.49 -12.09
N PRO A 212 -16.47 -26.18 -12.19
CA PRO A 212 -15.91 -25.43 -11.07
C PRO A 212 -16.82 -25.44 -9.85
N ARG A 213 -16.23 -25.57 -8.66
CA ARG A 213 -16.95 -25.32 -7.40
C ARG A 213 -17.32 -23.84 -7.34
N LYS A 214 -18.53 -23.55 -6.85
CA LYS A 214 -19.06 -22.19 -6.72
C LYS A 214 -19.14 -21.82 -5.24
N TYR A 215 -18.84 -20.56 -4.93
CA TYR A 215 -18.85 -20.01 -3.59
C TYR A 215 -19.46 -18.62 -3.61
N THR A 216 -20.23 -18.26 -2.58
CA THR A 216 -20.57 -16.88 -2.28
C THR A 216 -19.60 -16.35 -1.23
N VAL A 217 -19.23 -15.07 -1.34
CA VAL A 217 -18.30 -14.40 -0.43
C VAL A 217 -18.94 -13.11 0.05
N ALA A 218 -18.94 -12.87 1.36
CA ALA A 218 -19.43 -11.64 1.95
C ALA A 218 -18.43 -10.50 1.69
N MET A 219 -18.80 -9.59 0.80
CA MET A 219 -18.00 -8.41 0.43
C MET A 219 -18.17 -7.27 1.43
N THR A 220 -19.39 -7.14 1.96
CA THR A 220 -19.71 -6.46 3.21
C THR A 220 -19.40 -7.41 4.37
N LEU A 221 -18.64 -6.94 5.37
CA LEU A 221 -18.29 -7.75 6.52
C LEU A 221 -19.50 -7.86 7.46
N PRO A 222 -20.07 -9.07 7.69
CA PRO A 222 -21.14 -9.24 8.67
C PRO A 222 -20.61 -9.05 10.10
N LEU A 223 -21.50 -8.81 11.06
CA LEU A 223 -21.17 -8.92 12.49
C LEU A 223 -20.91 -10.37 12.86
N THR A 224 -20.07 -10.60 13.86
CA THR A 224 -19.94 -11.95 14.43
C THR A 224 -21.27 -12.42 15.00
N ALA A 225 -21.49 -13.73 15.12
CA ALA A 225 -22.76 -14.26 15.65
C ALA A 225 -23.10 -13.70 17.05
N ALA A 226 -22.09 -13.55 17.90
CA ALA A 226 -22.20 -12.95 19.23
C ALA A 226 -22.71 -11.51 19.19
N ASP A 227 -22.08 -10.69 18.33
CA ASP A 227 -22.42 -9.27 18.19
C ASP A 227 -23.74 -9.04 17.46
N ALA A 228 -24.05 -9.85 16.44
CA ALA A 228 -25.33 -9.83 15.77
C ALA A 228 -26.48 -10.09 16.76
N HIS A 229 -26.31 -11.10 17.63
CA HIS A 229 -27.28 -11.42 18.65
C HIS A 229 -27.39 -10.34 19.74
N ALA A 230 -26.25 -9.77 20.17
CA ALA A 230 -26.24 -8.66 21.13
C ALA A 230 -26.97 -7.43 20.58
N LEU A 231 -26.67 -7.05 19.33
CA LEU A 231 -27.31 -5.92 18.67
C LEU A 231 -28.81 -6.17 18.47
N MET A 232 -29.19 -7.36 18.01
CA MET A 232 -30.60 -7.74 17.82
C MET A 232 -31.37 -7.65 19.13
N ARG A 233 -30.80 -8.18 20.23
CA ARG A 233 -31.41 -8.10 21.56
C ARG A 233 -31.59 -6.65 22.00
N TRP A 234 -30.53 -5.84 21.90
CA TRP A 234 -30.57 -4.43 22.28
C TRP A 234 -31.67 -3.70 21.49
N LEU A 235 -31.71 -3.87 20.17
CA LEU A 235 -32.73 -3.23 19.32
C LEU A 235 -34.16 -3.62 19.70
N GLN A 236 -34.40 -4.86 20.12
CA GLN A 236 -35.73 -5.32 20.55
C GLN A 236 -36.13 -4.76 21.92
N GLU A 237 -35.22 -4.74 22.88
CA GLU A 237 -35.48 -4.26 24.24
C GLU A 237 -35.69 -2.74 24.29
N GLN A 238 -35.11 -2.01 23.33
CA GLN A 238 -35.14 -0.54 23.28
C GLN A 238 -36.31 0.04 22.48
N VAL A 239 -37.19 -0.78 21.89
CA VAL A 239 -38.34 -0.31 21.09
C VAL A 239 -39.32 0.50 21.94
N GLU A 240 -39.69 0.00 23.12
CA GLU A 240 -40.64 0.70 23.99
C GLU A 240 -40.02 1.96 24.63
N ILE A 241 -38.72 1.92 24.89
CA ILE A 241 -38.00 3.02 25.57
C ILE A 241 -37.85 4.24 24.65
N HIS A 242 -37.69 4.00 23.35
CA HIS A 242 -37.46 5.06 22.36
C HIS A 242 -38.66 5.30 21.43
N ASP A 243 -39.88 5.08 21.92
CA ASP A 243 -41.14 5.37 21.21
C ASP A 243 -41.24 4.72 19.80
N GLY A 244 -40.72 3.51 19.66
CA GLY A 244 -40.85 2.68 18.46
C GLY A 244 -39.59 2.56 17.59
N PRO A 245 -39.67 1.80 16.48
CA PRO A 245 -38.51 1.41 15.67
C PRO A 245 -37.63 2.57 15.18
N LEU A 246 -38.24 3.69 14.78
CA LEU A 246 -37.49 4.84 14.28
C LEU A 246 -36.61 5.48 15.36
N GLY A 247 -37.17 5.67 16.57
CA GLY A 247 -36.44 6.25 17.69
C GLY A 247 -35.34 5.33 18.19
N THR A 248 -35.59 4.01 18.24
CA THR A 248 -34.57 3.02 18.60
C THR A 248 -33.41 2.99 17.60
N LEU A 249 -33.68 3.05 16.30
CA LEU A 249 -32.63 3.12 15.28
C LEU A 249 -31.82 4.41 15.38
N ALA A 250 -32.47 5.54 15.66
CA ALA A 250 -31.78 6.81 15.89
C ALA A 250 -30.85 6.74 17.11
N ALA A 251 -31.35 6.20 18.23
CA ALA A 251 -30.56 6.01 19.44
C ALA A 251 -29.37 5.07 19.23
N SER A 252 -29.55 3.97 18.48
CA SER A 252 -28.50 2.97 18.25
C SER A 252 -27.23 3.53 17.59
N VAL A 253 -27.34 4.60 16.81
CA VAL A 253 -26.18 5.22 16.14
C VAL A 253 -25.38 6.12 17.09
N GLU A 254 -25.97 6.50 18.23
CA GLU A 254 -25.35 7.35 19.26
C GLU A 254 -24.90 6.54 20.49
N THR A 255 -25.42 5.32 20.67
CA THR A 255 -25.10 4.44 21.79
C THR A 255 -23.65 3.92 21.73
N PRO A 256 -22.89 3.92 22.84
CA PRO A 256 -21.55 3.34 22.88
C PRO A 256 -21.51 1.87 22.41
N LEU A 257 -20.45 1.49 21.67
CA LEU A 257 -20.35 0.15 21.08
C LEU A 257 -20.34 -0.98 22.12
N GLN A 258 -19.88 -0.73 23.34
CA GLN A 258 -19.86 -1.69 24.45
C GLN A 258 -21.27 -2.06 24.92
N GLU A 259 -22.26 -1.19 24.71
CA GLU A 259 -23.65 -1.47 25.05
C GLU A 259 -24.39 -2.20 23.91
N LEU A 260 -23.97 -1.98 22.66
CA LEU A 260 -24.57 -2.57 21.46
C LEU A 260 -24.02 -3.97 21.15
N LEU A 261 -22.75 -4.22 21.45
CA LEU A 261 -22.02 -5.41 21.03
C LEU A 261 -21.67 -6.31 22.22
N SER A 262 -21.28 -7.54 21.93
CA SER A 262 -20.93 -8.49 22.97
C SER A 262 -19.49 -8.29 23.47
N ASP A 263 -19.34 -8.32 24.79
CA ASP A 263 -18.05 -8.47 25.49
C ASP A 263 -17.65 -9.94 25.69
N GLU A 264 -18.54 -10.90 25.40
CA GLU A 264 -18.24 -12.31 25.59
C GLU A 264 -17.17 -12.79 24.60
N PRO A 265 -16.19 -13.59 25.06
CA PRO A 265 -15.24 -14.20 24.17
C PRO A 265 -15.96 -15.09 23.15
N ALA A 266 -15.50 -14.96 21.90
CA ALA A 266 -15.87 -15.69 20.69
C ALA A 266 -16.30 -17.18 20.84
N SER A 267 -15.84 -17.89 21.86
CA SER A 267 -16.01 -19.34 22.02
C SER A 267 -17.33 -19.78 22.65
N ARG A 268 -18.20 -18.86 23.10
CA ARG A 268 -19.37 -19.19 23.94
C ARG A 268 -20.73 -19.07 23.25
N ILE A 269 -20.83 -18.48 22.06
CA ILE A 269 -22.13 -18.17 21.44
C ILE A 269 -22.30 -18.94 20.13
N SER A 270 -23.37 -19.74 20.06
CA SER A 270 -23.84 -20.43 18.86
C SER A 270 -24.69 -19.48 18.02
N GLY A 271 -24.45 -19.43 16.70
CA GLY A 271 -25.22 -18.60 15.77
C GLY A 271 -24.50 -18.41 14.44
N THR A 272 -25.10 -17.65 13.55
CA THR A 272 -24.50 -17.30 12.25
C THR A 272 -24.13 -15.81 12.24
N PRO A 273 -22.95 -15.44 11.71
CA PRO A 273 -22.67 -14.05 11.38
C PRO A 273 -23.76 -13.45 10.49
N GLN A 274 -24.18 -12.22 10.77
CA GLN A 274 -25.24 -11.53 10.02
C GLN A 274 -24.85 -10.10 9.67
N ASP A 275 -25.28 -9.64 8.51
CA ASP A 275 -25.13 -8.24 8.12
C ASP A 275 -26.12 -7.35 8.89
N VAL A 276 -25.72 -6.11 9.17
CA VAL A 276 -26.57 -5.15 9.88
C VAL A 276 -27.89 -4.91 9.15
N LEU A 277 -27.88 -4.84 7.81
CA LEU A 277 -29.11 -4.65 7.03
C LEU A 277 -30.05 -5.84 7.19
N GLU A 278 -29.52 -7.05 7.25
CA GLU A 278 -30.30 -8.27 7.44
C GLU A 278 -30.97 -8.28 8.83
N ILE A 279 -30.22 -7.90 9.88
CA ILE A 279 -30.75 -7.75 11.24
C ILE A 279 -31.88 -6.72 11.26
N LEU A 280 -31.67 -5.53 10.69
CA LEU A 280 -32.69 -4.48 10.71
C LEU A 280 -33.94 -4.87 9.91
N ARG A 281 -33.78 -5.53 8.76
CA ARG A 281 -34.90 -6.07 7.99
C ARG A 281 -35.64 -7.16 8.77
N GLN A 282 -34.93 -8.06 9.45
CA GLN A 282 -35.57 -9.09 10.25
C GLN A 282 -36.45 -8.49 11.36
N LEU A 283 -36.02 -7.38 11.97
CA LEU A 283 -36.72 -6.77 13.10
C LEU A 283 -37.84 -5.80 12.70
N PHE A 284 -37.62 -5.00 11.66
CA PHE A 284 -38.45 -3.81 11.39
C PHE A 284 -39.08 -3.78 9.99
N THR A 285 -39.00 -4.88 9.24
CA THR A 285 -39.74 -4.99 7.96
C THR A 285 -41.24 -4.90 8.23
N GLY A 286 -41.89 -3.89 7.64
CA GLY A 286 -43.31 -3.63 7.81
C GLY A 286 -43.59 -2.42 8.73
N ASP A 287 -42.68 -2.11 9.65
CA ASP A 287 -42.80 -0.94 10.54
C ASP A 287 -42.20 0.32 9.93
N LEU A 288 -41.14 0.18 9.13
CA LEU A 288 -40.44 1.28 8.47
C LEU A 288 -40.30 1.04 6.95
N PRO A 289 -40.26 2.10 6.13
CA PRO A 289 -39.92 1.98 4.72
C PRO A 289 -38.51 1.40 4.53
N ASP A 290 -38.33 0.49 3.56
CA ASP A 290 -37.04 -0.19 3.32
C ASP A 290 -35.89 0.80 3.06
N ALA A 291 -36.16 1.93 2.39
CA ALA A 291 -35.17 2.99 2.19
C ALA A 291 -34.62 3.58 3.51
N GLN A 292 -35.47 3.69 4.55
CA GLN A 292 -35.02 4.13 5.88
C GLN A 292 -34.20 3.05 6.57
N ILE A 293 -34.63 1.78 6.46
CA ILE A 293 -33.90 0.63 7.00
C ILE A 293 -32.48 0.57 6.40
N VAL A 294 -32.37 0.72 5.08
CA VAL A 294 -31.07 0.76 4.38
C VAL A 294 -30.21 1.94 4.86
N ALA A 295 -30.78 3.14 5.00
CA ALA A 295 -30.03 4.30 5.47
C ALA A 295 -29.52 4.15 6.92
N PHE A 296 -30.35 3.62 7.82
CA PHE A 296 -29.93 3.35 9.19
C PHE A 296 -28.93 2.20 9.29
N ALA A 297 -29.07 1.16 8.47
CA ALA A 297 -28.08 0.08 8.40
C ALA A 297 -26.70 0.61 8.05
N GLU A 298 -26.59 1.52 7.07
CA GLU A 298 -25.31 2.14 6.71
C GLU A 298 -24.76 3.03 7.82
N ARG A 299 -25.59 3.83 8.49
CA ARG A 299 -25.16 4.65 9.64
C ARG A 299 -24.64 3.79 10.79
N LEU A 300 -25.37 2.74 11.14
CA LEU A 300 -24.99 1.83 12.22
C LEU A 300 -23.75 1.01 11.85
N ARG A 301 -23.58 0.65 10.58
CA ARG A 301 -22.33 0.05 10.07
C ARG A 301 -21.15 1.01 10.20
N MET A 302 -21.32 2.29 9.85
CA MET A 302 -20.25 3.28 10.03
C MET A 302 -19.92 3.53 11.51
N HIS A 303 -20.90 3.39 12.39
CA HIS A 303 -20.69 3.46 13.84
C HIS A 303 -19.91 2.25 14.37
N ILE A 304 -20.29 1.03 13.98
CA ILE A 304 -19.62 -0.22 14.40
C ILE A 304 -18.27 -0.42 13.72
N MET A 305 -18.15 0.02 12.46
CA MET A 305 -16.98 -0.16 11.60
C MET A 305 -16.60 1.18 10.94
N PRO A 306 -16.00 2.12 11.69
CA PRO A 306 -15.60 3.42 11.17
C PRO A 306 -14.63 3.32 9.99
N GLN A 307 -14.75 4.24 9.03
CA GLN A 307 -13.96 4.19 7.78
C GLN A 307 -12.45 4.45 7.97
N ASN A 308 -12.08 5.05 9.10
CA ASN A 308 -10.70 5.35 9.50
C ASN A 308 -10.08 4.25 10.37
N ASP A 309 -10.84 3.22 10.73
CA ASP A 309 -10.36 2.09 11.54
C ASP A 309 -10.21 0.85 10.64
N LEU A 310 -9.04 0.75 10.02
CA LEU A 310 -8.76 -0.24 8.96
C LEU A 310 -7.48 -1.01 9.23
N ILE A 311 -7.54 -2.33 9.06
CA ILE A 311 -6.36 -3.18 8.91
C ILE A 311 -5.92 -3.14 7.45
N VAL A 312 -4.65 -2.83 7.23
CA VAL A 312 -4.05 -2.76 5.90
C VAL A 312 -3.13 -3.96 5.67
N VAL A 313 -3.39 -4.71 4.60
CA VAL A 313 -2.53 -5.83 4.17
C VAL A 313 -2.04 -5.57 2.74
N PRO A 314 -0.75 -5.26 2.54
CA PRO A 314 -0.20 -5.07 1.20
C PRO A 314 -0.35 -6.32 0.32
N HIS A 315 -0.67 -6.16 -0.96
CA HIS A 315 -0.71 -7.27 -1.91
C HIS A 315 0.64 -7.96 -2.02
N PHE A 316 1.73 -7.19 -1.99
CA PHE A 316 3.07 -7.74 -1.98
C PHE A 316 3.32 -8.67 -0.78
N PHE A 317 2.87 -8.27 0.41
CA PHE A 317 2.98 -9.10 1.61
C PHE A 317 2.29 -10.45 1.43
N LEU A 318 1.09 -10.47 0.86
CA LEU A 318 0.33 -11.69 0.60
C LEU A 318 1.00 -12.62 -0.40
N GLU A 319 1.51 -12.06 -1.49
CA GLU A 319 2.07 -12.82 -2.60
C GLU A 319 3.48 -13.33 -2.31
N HIS A 320 4.26 -12.55 -1.56
CA HIS A 320 5.70 -12.78 -1.44
C HIS A 320 6.18 -13.09 -0.03
N ILE A 321 5.46 -12.69 1.02
CA ILE A 321 5.95 -12.80 2.41
C ILE A 321 5.16 -13.83 3.22
N LEU A 322 3.82 -13.79 3.14
CA LEU A 322 2.93 -14.72 3.82
C LEU A 322 3.32 -16.21 3.65
N PRO A 323 3.71 -16.70 2.44
CA PRO A 323 4.11 -18.09 2.27
C PRO A 323 5.33 -18.53 3.10
N TYR A 324 6.23 -17.59 3.43
CA TYR A 324 7.45 -17.85 4.20
C TYR A 324 7.26 -17.63 5.70
N LEU A 325 6.42 -16.66 6.06
CA LEU A 325 6.14 -16.30 7.45
C LEU A 325 5.16 -17.29 8.11
N GLY A 326 4.20 -17.79 7.32
CA GLY A 326 3.15 -18.68 7.79
C GLY A 326 1.98 -17.94 8.46
N ALA A 327 0.82 -18.61 8.50
CA ALA A 327 -0.46 -17.96 8.83
C ALA A 327 -0.49 -17.22 10.19
N GLY A 328 0.00 -17.86 11.26
CA GLY A 328 0.01 -17.32 12.61
C GLY A 328 0.92 -16.10 12.77
N PRO A 329 2.24 -16.26 12.55
CA PRO A 329 3.19 -15.15 12.61
C PRO A 329 2.82 -13.98 11.69
N ALA A 330 2.25 -14.25 10.51
CA ALA A 330 1.79 -13.21 9.59
C ALA A 330 0.65 -12.36 10.14
N TRP A 331 -0.39 -12.97 10.73
CA TRP A 331 -1.45 -12.17 11.37
C TRP A 331 -0.94 -11.40 12.59
N MET A 332 -0.06 -12.01 13.39
CA MET A 332 0.58 -11.29 14.51
C MET A 332 1.33 -10.06 14.01
N TYR A 333 2.12 -10.19 12.94
CA TYR A 333 2.83 -9.08 12.33
C TYR A 333 1.87 -7.97 11.86
N ILE A 334 0.84 -8.32 11.08
CA ILE A 334 -0.13 -7.34 10.58
C ILE A 334 -0.82 -6.60 11.73
N LEU A 335 -1.24 -7.30 12.78
CA LEU A 335 -1.93 -6.70 13.93
C LEU A 335 -1.03 -5.83 14.82
N LEU A 336 0.26 -6.15 14.93
CA LEU A 336 1.24 -5.32 15.62
C LEU A 336 1.61 -4.09 14.79
N ARG A 337 1.78 -4.27 13.47
CA ARG A 337 2.02 -3.18 12.52
C ARG A 337 0.88 -2.17 12.53
N ASP A 338 -0.35 -2.64 12.60
CA ASP A 338 -1.54 -1.79 12.68
C ASP A 338 -1.50 -0.87 13.92
N ARG A 339 -1.15 -1.44 15.08
CA ARG A 339 -1.04 -0.71 16.36
C ARG A 339 0.12 0.29 16.42
N CYS A 340 1.12 0.14 15.56
CA CYS A 340 2.21 1.11 15.40
C CYS A 340 1.73 2.47 14.85
N TYR A 341 0.49 2.53 14.33
CA TYR A 341 -0.13 3.74 13.79
C TYR A 341 -1.22 4.35 14.69
N ASP A 342 -1.47 3.82 15.89
CA ASP A 342 -2.54 4.26 16.81
C ASP A 342 -2.27 5.63 17.53
N GLY A 343 -1.41 6.50 16.98
CA GLY A 343 -1.03 7.80 17.56
C GLY A 343 -1.13 8.99 16.61
N LEU A 344 -1.23 10.21 17.15
CA LEU A 344 -1.34 11.50 16.42
C LEU A 344 -0.12 11.82 15.53
N GLY A 345 0.08 11.06 14.46
CA GLY A 345 0.97 11.39 13.34
C GLY A 345 2.42 10.91 13.44
N GLU A 346 2.82 10.20 14.50
CA GLU A 346 4.16 9.61 14.59
C GLU A 346 4.12 8.11 14.23
N GLN A 347 4.84 7.73 13.17
CA GLN A 347 5.13 6.34 12.85
C GLN A 347 6.03 5.77 13.97
N ARG A 348 5.48 4.95 14.87
CA ARG A 348 6.23 4.32 15.96
C ARG A 348 6.46 2.85 15.62
N ASP A 349 7.71 2.45 15.40
CA ASP A 349 8.09 1.05 15.15
C ASP A 349 8.06 0.17 16.41
N LEU A 350 7.64 0.71 17.57
CA LEU A 350 7.53 0.00 18.84
C LEU A 350 6.06 -0.20 19.22
N CYS A 351 5.68 -1.45 19.48
CA CYS A 351 4.36 -1.83 19.96
C CYS A 351 4.48 -2.60 21.28
N THR A 352 3.88 -2.09 22.36
CA THR A 352 3.81 -2.80 23.65
C THR A 352 2.44 -3.44 23.84
N VAL A 353 2.43 -4.76 24.00
CA VAL A 353 1.23 -5.55 24.31
C VAL A 353 1.20 -5.82 25.81
N GLN A 354 0.21 -5.27 26.51
CA GLN A 354 0.15 -5.30 27.97
C GLN A 354 -0.08 -6.70 28.54
N GLY A 355 -0.98 -7.48 27.95
CA GLY A 355 -1.26 -8.87 28.32
C GLY A 355 -0.32 -9.90 27.67
N GLY A 356 0.80 -9.43 27.09
CA GLY A 356 1.87 -10.28 26.58
C GLY A 356 1.43 -11.29 25.51
N TYR A 357 1.95 -12.52 25.62
CA TYR A 357 1.62 -13.60 24.68
C TYR A 357 0.18 -14.08 24.79
N SER A 358 -0.44 -13.95 25.98
CA SER A 358 -1.85 -14.30 26.20
C SER A 358 -2.78 -13.45 25.34
N GLU A 359 -2.53 -12.14 25.33
CA GLU A 359 -3.31 -11.18 24.57
C GLU A 359 -3.14 -11.40 23.05
N ILE A 360 -1.92 -11.63 22.57
CA ILE A 360 -1.69 -11.96 21.15
C ILE A 360 -2.40 -13.26 20.76
N ALA A 361 -2.35 -14.27 21.63
CA ALA A 361 -3.01 -15.55 21.37
C ALA A 361 -4.54 -15.39 21.31
N SER A 362 -5.13 -14.52 22.13
CA SER A 362 -6.57 -14.26 22.13
C SER A 362 -7.05 -13.59 20.84
N TRP A 363 -6.27 -12.64 20.28
CA TRP A 363 -6.57 -12.02 18.98
C TRP A 363 -6.69 -13.03 17.84
N LEU A 364 -5.97 -14.15 17.96
CA LEU A 364 -5.84 -15.18 16.93
C LEU A 364 -6.63 -16.46 17.25
N GLY A 365 -7.41 -16.48 18.34
CA GLY A 365 -8.15 -17.68 18.74
C GLY A 365 -7.27 -18.87 19.12
N ILE A 366 -6.05 -18.62 19.59
CA ILE A 366 -5.07 -19.64 19.96
C ILE A 366 -5.20 -19.97 21.45
N ALA A 367 -5.57 -21.21 21.77
CA ALA A 367 -5.76 -21.64 23.14
C ALA A 367 -4.47 -21.76 23.97
N ARG A 368 -3.31 -21.96 23.33
CA ARG A 368 -2.00 -22.14 23.98
C ARG A 368 -1.09 -20.95 23.67
N PRO A 369 -0.95 -19.96 24.57
CA PRO A 369 -0.08 -18.78 24.37
C PRO A 369 1.37 -19.11 24.08
N LEU A 370 1.88 -20.23 24.59
CA LEU A 370 3.23 -20.74 24.29
C LEU A 370 3.48 -20.94 22.78
N THR A 371 2.43 -21.12 21.98
CA THR A 371 2.52 -21.17 20.51
C THR A 371 3.07 -19.86 19.93
N VAL A 372 2.70 -18.70 20.51
CA VAL A 372 3.19 -17.38 20.07
C VAL A 372 4.69 -17.25 20.37
N TYR A 373 5.11 -17.68 21.55
CA TYR A 373 6.53 -17.73 21.93
C TYR A 373 7.33 -18.65 21.00
N GLU A 374 6.78 -19.81 20.64
CA GLU A 374 7.41 -20.77 19.72
C GLU A 374 7.62 -20.20 18.30
N TRP A 375 6.95 -19.10 17.92
CA TRP A 375 7.20 -18.42 16.65
C TRP A 375 8.53 -17.66 16.61
N PHE A 376 9.07 -17.29 17.76
CA PHE A 376 10.37 -16.60 17.87
C PHE A 376 11.49 -17.56 18.25
N TYR A 377 11.21 -18.49 19.16
CA TYR A 377 12.25 -19.31 19.81
C TYR A 377 12.07 -20.81 19.59
N GLY A 378 10.97 -21.24 18.98
CA GLY A 378 10.70 -22.65 18.71
C GLY A 378 11.70 -23.22 17.73
N ARG A 379 12.32 -24.35 18.08
CA ARG A 379 13.34 -25.03 17.25
C ARG A 379 12.79 -26.34 16.68
N SER A 380 13.24 -26.69 15.48
CA SER A 380 12.87 -27.92 14.79
C SER A 380 13.42 -29.15 15.51
N ASN A 381 12.57 -30.16 15.71
CA ASN A 381 12.92 -31.40 16.41
C ASN A 381 13.98 -32.21 15.66
N LYS A 382 14.64 -33.13 16.37
CA LYS A 382 15.70 -34.02 15.82
C LYS A 382 15.30 -34.84 14.58
N LYS A 383 14.00 -35.01 14.32
CA LYS A 383 13.46 -35.77 13.17
C LYS A 383 13.12 -34.87 11.96
N ALA A 384 13.25 -33.55 12.08
CA ALA A 384 12.99 -32.62 10.99
C ALA A 384 14.13 -32.63 9.97
N LYS A 385 13.86 -32.12 8.76
CA LYS A 385 14.86 -31.99 7.68
C LYS A 385 16.08 -31.17 8.12
N GLU A 386 15.86 -30.17 8.98
CA GLU A 386 16.89 -29.30 9.55
C GLU A 386 16.71 -29.22 11.08
N PRO A 387 17.28 -30.17 11.84
CA PRO A 387 17.13 -30.24 13.29
C PRO A 387 17.91 -29.11 13.98
N GLY A 388 17.34 -28.52 15.02
CA GLY A 388 17.99 -27.46 15.80
C GLY A 388 17.89 -26.05 15.22
N LYS A 389 17.43 -25.88 13.97
CA LYS A 389 17.13 -24.56 13.39
C LYS A 389 15.80 -24.00 13.90
N LEU A 390 15.63 -22.68 13.86
CA LEU A 390 14.35 -22.03 14.19
C LEU A 390 13.23 -22.52 13.28
N ARG A 391 12.03 -22.69 13.83
CA ARG A 391 10.86 -23.16 13.08
C ARG A 391 10.26 -22.06 12.19
N PHE A 392 10.41 -20.80 12.58
CA PHE A 392 9.91 -19.64 11.85
C PHE A 392 10.99 -18.55 11.75
N PRO A 393 12.10 -18.80 11.03
CA PRO A 393 13.25 -17.90 11.01
C PRO A 393 12.92 -16.52 10.40
N VAL A 394 11.92 -16.44 9.51
CA VAL A 394 11.51 -15.17 8.89
C VAL A 394 10.80 -14.25 9.88
N THR A 395 10.18 -14.77 10.94
CA THR A 395 9.48 -13.95 11.95
C THR A 395 10.41 -12.91 12.57
N SER A 396 11.66 -13.26 12.86
CA SER A 396 12.62 -12.35 13.47
C SER A 396 13.07 -11.22 12.55
N ALA A 397 12.87 -11.34 11.23
CA ALA A 397 13.15 -10.25 10.28
C ALA A 397 12.09 -9.13 10.34
N TYR A 398 10.85 -9.47 10.74
CA TYR A 398 9.73 -8.53 10.78
C TYR A 398 9.38 -8.08 12.20
N LEU A 399 9.69 -8.91 13.19
CA LEU A 399 9.34 -8.70 14.59
C LEU A 399 10.52 -9.04 15.48
N THR A 400 10.97 -8.07 16.28
CA THR A 400 11.97 -8.29 17.33
C THR A 400 11.34 -8.10 18.69
N VAL A 401 11.42 -9.11 19.56
CA VAL A 401 10.99 -8.97 20.96
C VAL A 401 12.07 -8.21 21.73
N LEU A 402 11.73 -7.05 22.30
CA LEU A 402 12.63 -6.27 23.14
C LEU A 402 12.47 -6.71 24.60
N ASP A 403 13.59 -7.03 25.24
CA ASP A 403 13.60 -7.43 26.64
C ASP A 403 13.47 -6.19 27.55
N GLN A 404 12.42 -6.16 28.38
CA GLN A 404 12.20 -5.12 29.39
C GLN A 404 12.18 -5.77 30.78
N GLY A 405 13.34 -6.21 31.25
CA GLY A 405 13.52 -6.73 32.60
C GLY A 405 12.69 -7.99 32.91
N LYS A 406 12.77 -8.47 34.16
CA LYS A 406 12.04 -9.67 34.62
C LYS A 406 10.53 -9.45 34.49
N ALA A 407 9.94 -9.86 33.37
CA ALA A 407 8.50 -9.91 33.21
C ALA A 407 7.90 -10.70 34.40
N THR A 408 6.88 -10.14 35.02
CA THR A 408 6.20 -10.72 36.18
C THR A 408 5.51 -12.05 35.86
N SER A 409 5.15 -12.28 34.59
CA SER A 409 4.56 -13.51 34.06
C SER A 409 5.12 -13.84 32.68
N PHE A 410 5.35 -15.14 32.42
CA PHE A 410 5.75 -15.62 31.10
C PHE A 410 4.63 -15.40 30.07
N VAL A 411 3.38 -15.66 30.44
CA VAL A 411 2.22 -15.65 29.53
C VAL A 411 1.60 -14.26 29.44
N GLU A 412 1.42 -13.58 30.58
CA GLU A 412 0.64 -12.36 30.70
C GLU A 412 1.49 -11.10 30.89
N GLY A 413 2.81 -11.26 31.10
CA GLY A 413 3.69 -10.10 31.27
C GLY A 413 3.80 -9.32 29.97
N ALA A 414 3.81 -7.99 30.09
CA ALA A 414 3.90 -7.09 28.94
C ALA A 414 5.09 -7.45 28.03
N ARG A 415 4.89 -7.31 26.71
CA ARG A 415 5.92 -7.56 25.70
C ARG A 415 5.99 -6.37 24.76
N THR A 416 7.18 -5.82 24.59
CA THR A 416 7.44 -4.78 23.61
C THR A 416 8.06 -5.42 22.38
N PHE A 417 7.48 -5.14 21.23
CA PHE A 417 7.96 -5.59 19.93
C PHE A 417 8.46 -4.40 19.16
N ARG A 418 9.62 -4.52 18.55
CA ARG A 418 10.00 -3.70 17.41
C ARG A 418 9.44 -4.33 16.14
N VAL A 419 8.69 -3.57 15.38
CA VAL A 419 7.91 -4.00 14.22
C VAL A 419 8.48 -3.34 12.98
N LEU A 420 8.87 -4.14 12.00
CA LEU A 420 9.34 -3.61 10.72
C LEU A 420 8.14 -3.11 9.90
N LEU A 421 8.09 -1.81 9.63
CA LEU A 421 6.94 -1.18 8.98
C LEU A 421 6.99 -1.25 7.44
N ASN A 422 8.15 -1.59 6.87
CA ASN A 422 8.39 -1.75 5.43
C ASN A 422 8.41 -3.23 5.04
N ASP A 423 7.86 -3.57 3.88
CA ASP A 423 7.89 -4.94 3.36
C ASP A 423 9.26 -5.27 2.75
N VAL A 424 9.93 -6.31 3.25
CA VAL A 424 11.26 -6.73 2.76
C VAL A 424 11.14 -7.55 1.46
N PRO A 425 11.89 -7.24 0.39
CA PRO A 425 11.93 -8.06 -0.81
C PRO A 425 12.28 -9.55 -0.55
N PRO A 426 11.62 -10.51 -1.22
CA PRO A 426 11.78 -11.93 -0.96
C PRO A 426 13.21 -12.46 -1.21
N GLU A 427 13.99 -11.83 -2.08
CA GLU A 427 15.40 -12.18 -2.31
C GLU A 427 16.26 -11.93 -1.05
N ILE A 428 15.93 -10.87 -0.31
CA ILE A 428 16.60 -10.51 0.94
C ILE A 428 16.15 -11.44 2.07
N VAL A 429 14.86 -11.79 2.10
CA VAL A 429 14.32 -12.80 3.02
C VAL A 429 14.98 -14.17 2.77
N GLN A 430 15.15 -14.57 1.51
CA GLN A 430 15.81 -15.82 1.13
C GLN A 430 17.29 -15.84 1.53
N ALA A 431 18.02 -14.74 1.31
CA ALA A 431 19.40 -14.61 1.74
C ALA A 431 19.55 -14.71 3.27
N ALA A 432 18.59 -14.19 4.04
CA ALA A 432 18.57 -14.32 5.49
C ALA A 432 18.30 -15.77 5.96
N ILE A 433 17.46 -16.53 5.25
CA ILE A 433 17.16 -17.94 5.56
C ILE A 433 18.37 -18.85 5.28
N GLU A 434 19.15 -18.54 4.25
CA GLU A 434 20.30 -19.35 3.80
C GLU A 434 21.59 -19.11 4.60
N SER A 435 21.61 -18.10 5.48
CA SER A 435 22.74 -17.85 6.39
C SER A 435 22.86 -18.97 7.44
N ASP A 436 24.06 -19.56 7.56
CA ASP A 436 24.33 -20.72 8.42
C ASP A 436 24.91 -20.34 9.80
N ASP A 437 24.94 -19.04 10.15
CA ASP A 437 25.48 -18.56 11.43
C ASP A 437 24.44 -18.65 12.56
N ASP A 438 24.61 -19.67 13.40
CA ASP A 438 23.67 -20.13 14.43
C ASP A 438 23.56 -19.21 15.68
N LEU A 439 23.95 -17.93 15.62
CA LEU A 439 23.93 -17.06 16.81
C LEU A 439 23.66 -15.57 16.60
N TYR A 440 23.68 -15.03 15.38
CA TYR A 440 23.40 -13.61 15.15
C TYR A 440 22.79 -13.43 13.77
N ALA A 441 21.56 -12.92 13.72
CA ALA A 441 20.95 -12.46 12.47
C ALA A 441 21.50 -11.07 12.14
N ASP A 442 22.73 -11.01 11.62
CA ASP A 442 23.29 -9.79 11.05
C ASP A 442 22.78 -9.63 9.61
N PHE A 443 21.65 -8.96 9.44
CA PHE A 443 21.31 -8.34 8.17
C PHE A 443 20.95 -6.87 8.38
N SER A 444 21.92 -5.99 8.08
CA SER A 444 21.67 -4.56 7.90
C SER A 444 21.04 -4.38 6.51
N ILE A 445 19.71 -4.39 6.46
CA ILE A 445 18.94 -3.98 5.29
C ILE A 445 18.81 -2.46 5.41
N VAL A 446 19.27 -1.74 4.39
CA VAL A 446 19.28 -0.27 4.40
C VAL A 446 17.85 0.28 4.47
N PHE A 447 17.42 0.60 5.69
CA PHE A 447 16.67 1.78 6.08
C PHE A 447 17.11 2.11 7.52
N THR A 448 17.42 3.37 7.79
CA THR A 448 18.12 3.86 9.00
C THR A 448 17.50 3.43 10.33
N GLN A 449 18.40 3.13 11.28
CA GLN A 449 18.27 3.03 12.75
C GLN A 449 17.88 1.67 13.38
N PHE A 450 18.89 0.88 13.76
CA PHE A 450 18.80 -0.10 14.85
C PHE A 450 19.98 0.06 15.82
N ALA A 451 19.65 0.49 17.05
CA ALA A 451 20.31 0.29 18.35
C ALA A 451 21.81 0.60 18.55
N ASP A 452 22.06 1.51 19.49
CA ASP A 452 23.36 2.05 19.96
C ASP A 452 24.31 1.08 20.69
N ASN A 453 24.00 -0.21 20.84
CA ASN A 453 24.81 -1.07 21.71
C ASN A 453 25.27 -2.34 20.99
N HIS A 454 26.60 -2.40 20.80
CA HIS A 454 27.50 -3.47 20.36
C HIS A 454 28.03 -3.32 18.92
N TYR A 455 29.32 -2.96 18.84
CA TYR A 455 30.15 -2.81 17.64
C TYR A 455 30.06 -4.02 16.69
N ALA A 456 29.76 -3.78 15.41
CA ALA A 456 29.90 -4.75 14.32
C ALA A 456 30.73 -4.15 13.16
N THR A 457 31.53 -4.99 12.50
CA THR A 457 32.39 -4.64 11.36
C THR A 457 31.92 -5.44 10.13
N PHE A 458 31.98 -4.83 8.92
CA PHE A 458 31.73 -5.31 7.53
C PHE A 458 30.28 -5.34 6.93
N SER A 459 30.21 -5.17 5.59
CA SER A 459 29.16 -4.51 4.76
C SER A 459 28.83 -5.27 3.44
N ILE A 460 27.59 -5.14 2.92
CA ILE A 460 27.20 -5.28 1.49
C ILE A 460 26.31 -4.08 1.05
N VAL A 461 26.47 -3.65 -0.20
CA VAL A 461 26.09 -2.38 -0.89
C VAL A 461 24.56 -2.27 -1.18
N PHE A 462 23.80 -1.25 -0.74
CA PHE A 462 23.61 0.12 -1.31
C PHE A 462 23.06 1.09 -0.24
N THR A 463 23.50 2.35 -0.24
CA THR A 463 23.47 3.37 0.83
C THR A 463 22.37 4.45 0.72
N GLN A 464 21.87 4.90 1.87
CA GLN A 464 21.79 6.35 2.18
C GLN A 464 22.24 6.58 3.63
N PHE A 465 23.30 7.39 3.76
CA PHE A 465 23.98 7.73 5.01
C PHE A 465 23.13 8.65 5.89
N ALA A 466 23.08 8.32 7.18
CA ALA A 466 22.88 9.28 8.25
C ALA A 466 24.20 10.03 8.51
N GLU A 467 24.08 11.28 8.96
CA GLU A 467 25.18 12.14 9.41
C GLU A 467 25.71 11.62 10.76
N ASP A 468 26.83 10.88 10.76
CA ASP A 468 27.91 10.98 11.76
C ASP A 468 28.99 9.90 11.56
N LEU A 469 30.19 10.21 12.03
CA LEU A 469 31.52 9.75 11.57
C LEU A 469 31.94 8.28 11.86
N TYR A 470 32.88 7.83 11.02
CA TYR A 470 33.88 6.74 11.15
C TYR A 470 33.49 5.29 10.77
N ALA A 471 33.87 4.85 9.57
CA ALA A 471 34.24 3.45 9.31
C ALA A 471 35.24 3.30 8.14
N ILE A 472 36.33 2.55 8.38
CA ILE A 472 37.34 2.14 7.39
C ILE A 472 37.02 0.71 6.93
N PHE A 473 37.07 0.41 5.62
CA PHE A 473 36.80 -0.94 5.09
C PHE A 473 37.99 -1.54 4.32
N ARG A 474 38.30 -2.82 4.57
CA ARG A 474 39.21 -3.67 3.77
C ARG A 474 38.45 -4.85 3.17
N VAL A 475 38.70 -5.11 1.89
CA VAL A 475 38.04 -6.15 1.07
C VAL A 475 38.78 -7.48 1.21
N PHE A 476 38.05 -8.57 1.48
CA PHE A 476 38.56 -9.92 1.24
C PHE A 476 37.61 -10.75 0.37
N LYS A 477 38.16 -11.06 -0.81
CA LYS A 477 37.74 -12.00 -1.86
C LYS A 477 36.53 -11.61 -2.73
N PRO A 478 36.77 -11.43 -4.04
CA PRO A 478 35.70 -11.25 -5.03
C PRO A 478 34.90 -12.54 -5.15
N LEU A 479 33.57 -12.44 -5.09
CA LEU A 479 32.68 -13.51 -5.54
C LEU A 479 33.07 -13.86 -6.99
N ASN A 480 33.53 -15.09 -7.18
CA ASN A 480 33.87 -15.60 -8.49
C ASN A 480 32.67 -15.40 -9.43
N SER A 481 32.97 -14.88 -10.62
CA SER A 481 32.04 -14.67 -11.74
C SER A 481 30.95 -15.74 -11.78
N LEU A 482 29.70 -15.32 -11.58
CA LEU A 482 28.52 -16.14 -11.87
C LEU A 482 28.63 -16.63 -13.31
N LYS A 483 28.89 -17.93 -13.49
CA LYS A 483 28.74 -18.59 -14.79
C LYS A 483 27.25 -18.62 -15.10
N ASN A 484 26.84 -17.86 -16.12
CA ASN A 484 25.47 -17.71 -16.64
C ASN A 484 24.47 -16.89 -15.79
N PRO A 485 24.42 -15.56 -15.98
CA PRO A 485 23.29 -14.73 -15.56
C PRO A 485 21.98 -15.01 -16.35
N GLU A 486 22.02 -15.75 -17.46
CA GLU A 486 20.84 -16.02 -18.31
C GLU A 486 19.87 -17.08 -17.74
N THR A 487 20.24 -17.81 -16.70
CA THR A 487 19.36 -18.83 -16.09
C THR A 487 18.32 -18.25 -15.12
N LEU A 488 18.50 -17.01 -14.64
CA LEU A 488 17.58 -16.35 -13.68
C LEU A 488 16.49 -15.51 -14.35
N LEU A 489 16.58 -15.29 -15.67
CA LEU A 489 15.52 -14.67 -16.49
C LEU A 489 14.58 -15.69 -17.14
N LYS A 490 14.68 -16.98 -16.77
CA LYS A 490 13.85 -18.08 -17.32
C LYS A 490 12.65 -18.45 -16.44
N THR A 491 12.29 -17.66 -15.44
CA THR A 491 10.92 -17.67 -14.92
C THR A 491 10.08 -16.76 -15.80
N SER A 492 9.43 -17.36 -16.80
CA SER A 492 8.44 -16.65 -17.62
C SER A 492 7.41 -15.96 -16.71
N PRO A 493 7.04 -14.69 -16.99
CA PRO A 493 5.81 -14.12 -16.45
C PRO A 493 4.64 -15.04 -16.81
N LEU A 494 3.61 -15.12 -15.97
CA LEU A 494 2.38 -15.87 -16.26
C LEU A 494 1.54 -15.24 -17.41
N ILE A 495 2.11 -14.28 -18.15
CA ILE A 495 1.54 -13.56 -19.31
C ILE A 495 2.58 -13.58 -20.45
N PRO A 496 2.21 -13.84 -21.72
CA PRO A 496 3.17 -13.92 -22.83
C PRO A 496 3.80 -12.55 -23.14
N PRO A 497 5.09 -12.47 -23.51
CA PRO A 497 5.69 -11.22 -23.97
C PRO A 497 5.24 -10.87 -25.39
N GLN A 498 4.68 -9.67 -25.57
CA GLN A 498 4.33 -9.14 -26.89
C GLN A 498 5.58 -8.71 -27.68
N GLU A 499 5.54 -8.92 -29.00
CA GLU A 499 6.60 -8.55 -29.94
C GLU A 499 6.86 -7.04 -29.99
N LYS A 500 8.13 -6.63 -29.84
CA LYS A 500 8.56 -5.23 -29.92
C LYS A 500 8.52 -4.74 -31.37
N LYS A 501 7.51 -3.96 -31.75
CA LYS A 501 7.60 -3.05 -32.91
C LYS A 501 8.21 -1.71 -32.50
N LYS A 502 9.26 -1.31 -33.23
CA LYS A 502 9.94 -0.01 -33.07
C LYS A 502 9.03 1.12 -33.52
N SER A 503 8.67 2.05 -32.63
CA SER A 503 8.04 3.32 -33.01
C SER A 503 9.03 4.48 -32.87
N ARG A 504 9.00 5.38 -33.86
CA ARG A 504 9.83 6.59 -33.98
C ARG A 504 9.23 7.70 -33.11
N HIS A 505 10.02 8.28 -32.20
CA HIS A 505 9.64 9.49 -31.48
C HIS A 505 9.77 10.74 -32.37
N LYS A 506 8.78 11.62 -32.30
CA LYS A 506 8.80 12.97 -32.88
C LYS A 506 8.95 13.96 -31.71
N GLU A 507 10.05 14.71 -31.70
CA GLU A 507 10.35 15.73 -30.68
C GLU A 507 9.39 16.94 -30.80
N LYS A 508 8.87 17.41 -29.67
CA LYS A 508 8.35 18.77 -29.52
C LYS A 508 9.16 19.47 -28.44
N THR A 509 9.86 20.52 -28.84
CA THR A 509 10.66 21.44 -28.04
C THR A 509 9.77 22.55 -27.48
N GLY A 510 9.88 22.86 -26.19
CA GLY A 510 9.40 24.13 -25.64
C GLY A 510 8.94 24.06 -24.18
N VAL A 511 9.66 24.79 -23.32
CA VAL A 511 9.44 25.04 -21.88
C VAL A 511 9.68 23.83 -20.97
N GLY A 512 10.82 23.83 -20.26
CA GLY A 512 11.10 22.83 -19.24
C GLY A 512 10.08 22.88 -18.11
N SER A 513 9.81 21.72 -17.50
CA SER A 513 8.93 21.63 -16.34
C SER A 513 9.48 22.44 -15.16
N MET A 514 8.66 23.30 -14.55
CA MET A 514 9.00 24.01 -13.31
C MET A 514 8.75 23.16 -12.06
N THR A 515 8.13 21.99 -12.22
CA THR A 515 7.82 21.05 -11.12
C THR A 515 8.84 19.94 -10.98
N TYR A 516 9.60 19.61 -12.03
CA TYR A 516 10.68 18.61 -12.02
C TYR A 516 11.79 18.93 -13.03
N TRP A 517 12.99 18.37 -12.83
CA TRP A 517 14.12 18.60 -13.74
C TRP A 517 13.99 17.81 -15.05
N ASP A 518 13.59 18.47 -16.13
CA ASP A 518 13.54 17.87 -17.46
C ASP A 518 14.95 17.80 -18.08
N LEU A 519 15.48 16.57 -18.22
CA LEU A 519 16.80 16.34 -18.80
C LEU A 519 16.91 16.81 -20.25
N ASN A 520 15.88 16.63 -21.07
CA ASN A 520 15.93 17.05 -22.47
C ASN A 520 15.98 18.57 -22.58
N HIS A 521 15.28 19.28 -21.71
CA HIS A 521 15.36 20.73 -21.60
C HIS A 521 16.75 21.20 -21.15
N LEU A 522 17.30 20.62 -20.07
CA LEU A 522 18.63 20.96 -19.57
C LEU A 522 19.72 20.69 -20.63
N LEU A 523 19.61 19.60 -21.39
CA LEU A 523 20.53 19.27 -22.47
C LEU A 523 20.33 20.13 -23.73
N ALA A 524 19.13 20.69 -23.91
CA ALA A 524 18.85 21.67 -24.95
C ALA A 524 19.52 23.01 -24.63
N ILE A 525 19.38 23.50 -23.39
CA ILE A 525 20.01 24.76 -22.92
C ILE A 525 21.53 24.65 -22.90
N ASN A 526 22.07 23.53 -22.40
CA ASN A 526 23.52 23.35 -22.26
C ASN A 526 24.21 22.76 -23.51
N VAL A 527 23.55 22.83 -24.68
CA VAL A 527 24.10 22.50 -26.01
C VAL A 527 24.83 21.14 -26.08
N ALA A 528 24.23 20.09 -25.50
CA ALA A 528 24.79 18.74 -25.63
C ALA A 528 24.62 18.21 -27.07
N SER A 529 25.68 17.68 -27.68
CA SER A 529 25.61 17.07 -29.02
C SER A 529 24.56 15.93 -29.08
N PRO A 530 23.87 15.69 -30.21
CA PRO A 530 22.87 14.62 -30.33
C PRO A 530 23.38 13.25 -29.88
N GLN A 531 24.65 12.91 -30.16
CA GLN A 531 25.27 11.66 -29.72
C GLN A 531 25.37 11.54 -28.19
N LYS A 532 25.71 12.63 -27.49
CA LYS A 532 25.78 12.68 -26.03
C LYS A 532 24.38 12.64 -25.39
N ARG A 533 23.38 13.29 -26.01
CA ARG A 533 21.98 13.20 -25.58
C ARG A 533 21.46 11.77 -25.68
N ASP A 534 21.74 11.10 -26.80
CA ASP A 534 21.38 9.69 -26.99
C ASP A 534 22.11 8.76 -26.01
N ALA A 535 23.39 9.03 -25.73
CA ALA A 535 24.15 8.25 -24.75
C ALA A 535 23.57 8.38 -23.33
N LEU A 536 23.28 9.61 -22.90
CA LEU A 536 22.67 9.89 -21.58
C LEU A 536 21.27 9.27 -21.46
N ARG A 537 20.45 9.38 -22.52
CA ARG A 537 19.13 8.75 -22.57
C ARG A 537 19.22 7.22 -22.47
N LYS A 538 20.16 6.60 -23.21
CA LYS A 538 20.39 5.14 -23.15
C LYS A 538 20.91 4.68 -21.80
N ALA A 539 21.69 5.52 -21.12
CA ALA A 539 22.19 5.25 -19.77
C ALA A 539 21.12 5.42 -18.68
N GLY A 540 19.94 5.97 -18.99
CA GLY A 540 18.88 6.22 -18.01
C GLY A 540 19.18 7.41 -17.09
N ALA A 541 19.89 8.42 -17.61
CA ALA A 541 20.21 9.65 -16.90
C ALA A 541 18.94 10.41 -16.47
N ARG A 542 18.97 11.00 -15.27
CA ARG A 542 17.90 11.89 -14.77
C ARG A 542 18.30 13.36 -14.88
N GLY A 543 17.30 14.23 -15.08
CA GLY A 543 17.52 15.67 -15.09
C GLY A 543 18.00 16.20 -13.74
N GLU A 544 17.51 15.62 -12.64
CA GLU A 544 17.97 15.90 -11.26
C GLU A 544 19.47 15.67 -11.10
N SER A 545 19.96 14.52 -11.56
CA SER A 545 21.38 14.17 -11.47
C SER A 545 22.22 15.13 -12.32
N PHE A 546 21.75 15.46 -13.51
CA PHE A 546 22.42 16.42 -14.37
C PHE A 546 22.46 17.83 -13.74
N ALA A 547 21.32 18.30 -13.21
CA ALA A 547 21.21 19.57 -12.50
C ALA A 547 22.11 19.62 -11.26
N ALA A 548 22.22 18.54 -10.49
CA ALA A 548 23.11 18.45 -9.33
C ALA A 548 24.59 18.63 -9.71
N TRP A 549 25.03 18.06 -10.83
CA TRP A 549 26.40 18.25 -11.32
C TRP A 549 26.65 19.65 -11.91
N ILE A 550 25.64 20.29 -12.49
CA ILE A 550 25.72 21.71 -12.88
C ILE A 550 25.83 22.58 -11.62
N LEU A 551 24.97 22.39 -10.62
CA LEU A 551 25.00 23.13 -9.35
C LEU A 551 26.34 22.98 -8.64
N TYR A 552 26.91 21.77 -8.63
CA TYR A 552 28.21 21.51 -8.01
C TYR A 552 29.34 22.34 -8.61
N ALA A 553 29.34 22.58 -9.92
CA ALA A 553 30.37 23.38 -10.57
C ALA A 553 30.45 24.82 -10.03
N TYR A 554 29.34 25.32 -9.48
CA TYR A 554 29.22 26.66 -8.90
C TYR A 554 29.38 26.67 -7.37
N THR A 555 29.71 25.52 -6.75
CA THR A 555 30.08 25.44 -5.34
C THR A 555 31.58 25.65 -5.14
N PRO A 556 32.06 26.01 -3.92
CA PRO A 556 33.49 26.08 -3.63
C PRO A 556 34.25 24.78 -3.94
N ALA A 557 33.60 23.62 -3.77
CA ALA A 557 34.18 22.31 -4.09
C ALA A 557 34.30 22.05 -5.59
N GLY A 558 33.48 22.73 -6.43
CA GLY A 558 33.51 22.65 -7.89
C GLY A 558 34.44 23.65 -8.57
N ALA A 559 34.97 24.63 -7.84
CA ALA A 559 35.86 25.66 -8.38
C ALA A 559 37.15 25.12 -9.04
N GLY A 560 37.53 23.86 -8.75
CA GLY A 560 38.67 23.16 -9.36
C GLY A 560 38.37 22.47 -10.70
N LEU A 561 37.15 22.57 -11.23
CA LEU A 561 36.79 21.96 -12.52
C LEU A 561 37.48 22.68 -13.68
N ARG A 562 38.00 21.89 -14.64
CA ARG A 562 38.63 22.43 -15.86
C ARG A 562 37.64 23.18 -16.76
N ASP A 563 36.37 22.78 -16.71
CA ASP A 563 35.26 23.42 -17.40
C ASP A 563 34.46 24.20 -16.36
N SER A 564 34.65 25.51 -16.30
CA SER A 564 33.99 26.39 -15.33
C SER A 564 32.47 26.42 -15.50
N SER A 565 31.97 26.02 -16.67
CA SER A 565 30.53 25.87 -16.92
C SER A 565 29.89 24.66 -16.24
N GLY A 566 30.72 23.70 -15.80
CA GLY A 566 30.26 22.44 -15.25
C GLY A 566 29.66 21.45 -16.26
N VAL A 567 29.35 21.86 -17.50
CA VAL A 567 28.57 21.04 -18.45
C VAL A 567 29.30 19.77 -18.86
N SER A 568 30.58 19.86 -19.19
CA SER A 568 31.35 18.68 -19.59
C SER A 568 31.49 17.69 -18.44
N ASN A 569 31.63 18.21 -17.22
CA ASN A 569 31.67 17.41 -16.01
C ASN A 569 30.32 16.75 -15.73
N ALA A 570 29.22 17.50 -15.82
CA ALA A 570 27.86 16.99 -15.66
C ALA A 570 27.55 15.87 -16.67
N ILE A 571 27.88 16.05 -17.96
CA ILE A 571 27.71 14.99 -18.96
C ILE A 571 28.52 13.75 -18.59
N ALA A 572 29.81 13.90 -18.28
CA ALA A 572 30.69 12.77 -17.97
C ALA A 572 30.21 12.02 -16.71
N ARG A 573 29.92 12.76 -15.63
CA ARG A 573 29.52 12.19 -14.35
C ARG A 573 28.11 11.61 -14.37
N THR A 574 27.18 12.21 -15.11
CA THR A 574 25.85 11.62 -15.31
C THR A 574 25.92 10.38 -16.23
N LEU A 575 26.86 10.28 -17.17
CA LEU A 575 27.07 9.01 -17.91
C LEU A 575 27.67 7.91 -17.02
N GLU A 576 28.61 8.25 -16.14
CA GLU A 576 29.22 7.33 -15.18
C GLU A 576 28.22 6.89 -14.09
N SER A 577 27.38 7.82 -13.62
CA SER A 577 26.37 7.59 -12.59
C SER A 577 25.04 8.28 -12.95
N PRO A 578 24.18 7.62 -13.76
CA PRO A 578 22.94 8.21 -14.31
C PRO A 578 21.92 8.70 -13.29
N ARG A 579 22.01 8.18 -12.05
CA ARG A 579 21.15 8.53 -10.92
C ARG A 579 21.93 9.11 -9.73
N GLY A 580 23.24 9.30 -9.89
CA GLY A 580 24.13 9.80 -8.84
C GLY A 580 24.39 11.30 -8.96
N GLY A 581 24.75 11.93 -7.85
CA GLY A 581 25.10 13.34 -7.79
C GLY A 581 26.34 13.58 -6.93
N PRO A 582 26.94 14.78 -7.02
CA PRO A 582 28.21 15.14 -6.37
C PRO A 582 28.23 15.08 -4.84
N GLY A 583 27.06 14.98 -4.20
CA GLY A 583 26.91 15.04 -2.75
C GLY A 583 26.39 16.39 -2.28
N TRP A 584 26.47 16.64 -0.97
CA TRP A 584 26.07 17.91 -0.38
C TRP A 584 27.05 19.04 -0.77
N PRO A 585 26.60 20.29 -0.98
CA PRO A 585 25.21 20.78 -0.91
C PRO A 585 24.42 20.63 -2.22
N ALA A 586 25.09 20.38 -3.34
CA ALA A 586 24.48 20.40 -4.68
C ALA A 586 23.35 19.35 -4.88
N ASN A 587 23.46 18.16 -4.27
CA ASN A 587 22.38 17.16 -4.29
C ASN A 587 21.15 17.61 -3.51
N ALA A 588 21.32 18.35 -2.40
CA ALA A 588 20.21 18.84 -1.60
C ALA A 588 19.44 19.92 -2.39
N LEU A 589 20.17 20.81 -3.06
CA LEU A 589 19.59 21.85 -3.91
C LEU A 589 18.90 21.29 -5.16
N ALA A 590 19.46 20.26 -5.80
CA ALA A 590 18.83 19.59 -6.94
C ALA A 590 17.56 18.79 -6.55
N LYS A 591 17.38 18.43 -5.28
CA LYS A 591 16.14 17.80 -4.78
C LYS A 591 15.02 18.81 -4.55
N LEU A 592 15.32 20.10 -4.51
CA LEU A 592 14.28 21.13 -4.53
C LEU A 592 13.60 21.11 -5.90
N SER A 593 12.31 21.47 -5.94
CA SER A 593 11.65 21.68 -7.22
C SER A 593 12.37 22.81 -7.98
N PRO A 594 12.45 22.75 -9.33
CA PRO A 594 13.09 23.79 -10.13
C PRO A 594 12.53 25.18 -9.80
N TYR A 595 11.22 25.30 -9.57
CA TYR A 595 10.57 26.53 -9.10
C TYR A 595 11.15 27.05 -7.78
N LYS A 596 11.31 26.19 -6.77
CA LYS A 596 11.80 26.61 -5.45
C LYS A 596 13.27 27.04 -5.51
N LEU A 597 14.11 26.33 -6.26
CA LEU A 597 15.52 26.70 -6.44
C LEU A 597 15.67 28.00 -7.25
N LYS A 598 14.86 28.19 -8.30
CA LYS A 598 14.82 29.43 -9.07
C LYS A 598 14.45 30.61 -8.17
N ALA A 599 13.42 30.47 -7.34
CA ALA A 599 13.01 31.51 -6.40
C ALA A 599 14.08 31.85 -5.35
N LEU A 600 14.92 30.89 -4.93
CA LEU A 600 16.04 31.16 -4.02
C LEU A 600 17.15 31.96 -4.72
N LEU A 601 17.51 31.58 -5.95
CA LEU A 601 18.50 32.30 -6.77
C LEU A 601 18.05 33.73 -7.10
N GLU A 602 16.78 33.90 -7.49
CA GLU A 602 16.22 35.22 -7.81
C GLU A 602 16.16 36.13 -6.58
N LYS A 603 15.73 35.60 -5.41
CA LYS A 603 15.73 36.36 -4.15
C LYS A 603 17.13 36.84 -3.76
N ASP A 604 18.13 35.98 -3.88
CA ASP A 604 19.52 36.32 -3.59
C ASP A 604 20.05 37.40 -4.55
N LEU A 605 19.79 37.26 -5.86
CA LEU A 605 20.15 38.25 -6.89
C LEU A 605 19.42 39.60 -6.70
N GLU A 606 18.20 39.60 -6.15
CA GLU A 606 17.45 40.80 -5.77
C GLU A 606 17.94 41.43 -4.45
N GLY A 607 18.95 40.85 -3.80
CA GLY A 607 19.49 41.32 -2.52
C GLY A 607 18.59 41.03 -1.31
N GLN A 608 17.62 40.11 -1.45
CA GLN A 608 16.76 39.67 -0.36
C GLN A 608 17.45 38.61 0.50
N VAL A 609 17.09 38.55 1.79
CA VAL A 609 17.63 37.54 2.71
C VAL A 609 17.12 36.14 2.34
N VAL A 610 18.04 35.22 2.10
CA VAL A 610 17.76 33.81 1.86
C VAL A 610 18.05 32.98 3.11
N ASP A 611 17.04 32.28 3.61
CA ASP A 611 17.10 31.43 4.80
C ASP A 611 17.02 29.94 4.40
N ASP A 612 18.05 29.47 3.67
CA ASP A 612 18.22 28.05 3.33
C ASP A 612 19.70 27.67 3.51
N GLU A 613 19.98 26.81 4.48
CA GLU A 613 21.34 26.44 4.88
C GLU A 613 22.14 25.78 3.76
N ASN A 614 21.48 24.99 2.90
CA ASN A 614 22.14 24.32 1.77
C ASN A 614 22.49 25.34 0.68
N TYR A 615 21.59 26.30 0.44
CA TYR A 615 21.80 27.37 -0.52
C TYR A 615 22.94 28.29 -0.07
N LEU A 616 22.94 28.72 1.19
CA LEU A 616 24.00 29.57 1.76
C LEU A 616 25.35 28.86 1.75
N ALA A 617 25.38 27.56 2.07
CA ALA A 617 26.61 26.77 2.00
C ALA A 617 27.13 26.57 0.57
N ALA A 618 26.25 26.52 -0.42
CA ALA A 618 26.62 26.34 -1.83
C ALA A 618 27.05 27.66 -2.49
N PHE A 619 26.26 28.73 -2.30
CA PHE A 619 26.29 29.93 -3.12
C PHE A 619 26.40 31.24 -2.32
N GLY A 620 26.46 31.17 -0.99
CA GLY A 620 26.53 32.38 -0.14
C GLY A 620 27.78 33.24 -0.35
N SER A 621 28.84 32.67 -0.93
CA SER A 621 30.06 33.39 -1.33
C SER A 621 30.26 33.50 -2.85
N LEU A 622 29.28 33.06 -3.65
CA LEU A 622 29.35 33.09 -5.11
C LEU A 622 29.03 34.51 -5.63
N GLU A 623 29.76 34.98 -6.65
CA GLU A 623 29.51 36.28 -7.26
C GLU A 623 28.19 36.31 -8.03
N ASP A 624 27.49 37.45 -8.03
CA ASP A 624 26.16 37.58 -8.66
C ASP A 624 26.20 37.28 -10.16
N GLN A 625 27.28 37.63 -10.86
CA GLN A 625 27.47 37.29 -12.26
C GLN A 625 27.49 35.76 -12.50
N ALA A 626 28.06 35.00 -11.56
CA ALA A 626 28.08 33.53 -11.64
C ALA A 626 26.73 32.92 -11.25
N LYS A 627 25.96 33.54 -10.35
CA LYS A 627 24.58 33.17 -10.03
C LYS A 627 23.63 33.39 -11.23
N GLU A 628 23.78 34.51 -11.94
CA GLU A 628 23.02 34.78 -13.19
C GLU A 628 23.33 33.74 -14.28
N GLU A 629 24.61 33.37 -14.43
CA GLU A 629 25.01 32.32 -15.38
C GLU A 629 24.42 30.96 -15.00
N LEU A 630 24.46 30.60 -13.71
CA LEU A 630 23.85 29.38 -13.19
C LEU A 630 22.34 29.34 -13.45
N LEU A 631 21.64 30.46 -13.23
CA LEU A 631 20.21 30.58 -13.48
C LEU A 631 19.89 30.33 -14.97
N LYS A 632 20.65 30.93 -15.89
CA LYS A 632 20.49 30.68 -17.34
C LYS A 632 20.74 29.23 -17.73
N ARG A 633 21.72 28.56 -17.11
CA ARG A 633 22.05 27.15 -17.42
C ARG A 633 21.01 26.16 -16.95
N LEU A 634 20.27 26.50 -15.89
CA LEU A 634 19.24 25.63 -15.33
C LEU A 634 17.86 25.89 -15.94
N PHE A 635 17.56 27.14 -16.32
CA PHE A 635 16.21 27.56 -16.69
C PHE A 635 16.08 28.18 -18.09
N GLY A 636 17.20 28.46 -18.78
CA GLY A 636 17.21 29.20 -20.03
C GLY A 636 17.13 30.71 -19.83
N ASP A 637 16.98 31.45 -20.94
CA ASP A 637 16.77 32.90 -20.94
C ASP A 637 15.35 33.30 -20.53
#